data_AF-A2EW57-F1
#
_entry.id   AF-A2EW57-F1
#
_cell.length_a   1.000
_cell.length_b   1.000
_cell.length_c   1.000
_cell.angle_alpha   90.00
_cell.angle_beta   90.00
_cell.angle_gamma   90.00
#
_symmetry.space_group_name_H-M   'P 1'
#
loop_
_entity.id
_entity.type
_entity.pdbx_description
1 polymer ?
#
loop_
_entity_poly.entity_id
_entity_poly.type
_entity_poly.pdbx_seq_one_letter_code
_entity_poly.pdbx_strand_id
1 'polypeptide(L)'
;MTESQVSKSVSSTSQSQKDLAQLSQGKAGQLDGIFPLFDQMMQHAKLPAWFMSLIAVFMLCQMLSVGFWVYTPIYQRVSGHWAKLYEVVLEIFTFENTDDYSKPIFPIMGVSIGIAAFSFFWTCIMRLMNTKKYYIPVPYLYLSTVIFDVIDPLFIIPSAFVMNHGITGLNVEKNMNFVVEIIVGFIAYASLLFTFVLSTSLKTRSVVLSNLTFPLFDHFPITIWVSITSAFSVVSAILQFFDDWMYCIGGAIHLLINVYVIYRMAFIPFYEVWRNAICMSFGFTAVALDINFYILYFAKLTYNYTIFVFIGVLVCGYIICRFYYIWKVNKIKKELTYSEEFTNAQEYLSTLKFTGNPKRVMMYIVVGLARLCDLFIDGSLTDFVVNDGTLDSTLSILLQIVTFFPSESRKMDVLYKKVVAKRKLSVTDRFLIYQVYRIKMRRLVSDTKDTLELYNKLKAKNDACKSIIKSFWDKQESNNAFLSSMSIMINDIDDFFKASLSGNPNNLRFTNEYADFLAECKCDFDQAVKEKIKAESIGDGHNFNVDVSFRSVVNKFPRFLKDKILDTQGRRVKRTAHDKGSSSKDSKSQASSKGTSNSSQSVDIERAEMVCKKILRDSKVRLAFHHSIMDTKPIQYKVIVGNIFVDVFVILFFYIGYFIYIRSSLKWRRSSYDDIANAAYAVFYAVYANVYTSSKFAVSTGRASTSDAVLGNITIDKGNVITLLPSEWTLEHKTYYCLTESGNYLRKLLDNIAVIAEDNNPYDYAFVFLRTTSQFKVCDKASPDYAIPCSLKVQILVTNFMSNTIAGQYNQGWYTDNIYTSNDYCQILANLPILATNADIAFNSILNFNIKKASAYKPQIYAWMIVGALMIFFTISTPAVIIIQTYNYMVDKLIKVLLALPQQTKEEAKKPLMIDSEPIQDLSSQTKVATSNIMDILPRFFFLFLFICVGSYIGLCYTTLQLNDTMTKCLKWFYYSCTRITMSSQIGNTVIQIVMLNESLPNKITNRSALLTKATSDLDKLITTNKELLYGNDDISGIIGYDDTLDGLQIRNVCDLGRSPVTLHDMYACSGLDQQFQMFKNMVTEVLRKPESFGGSLKDGHSLG
;
A
#
# COMPACT_ATOMS: atom_id res chain seq x y z
N MET A 1 70.77 18.37 -22.18
CA MET A 1 69.59 17.50 -22.41
C MET A 1 69.51 16.45 -21.30
N THR A 2 68.88 16.76 -20.17
CA THR A 2 68.52 15.78 -19.13
C THR A 2 67.60 16.45 -18.10
N GLU A 3 66.38 16.79 -18.51
CA GLU A 3 65.26 17.10 -17.60
C GLU A 3 63.98 16.53 -18.22
N SER A 4 63.56 15.33 -17.81
CA SER A 4 62.17 14.85 -18.03
C SER A 4 61.75 13.60 -17.24
N GLN A 5 62.57 13.03 -16.33
CA GLN A 5 62.18 11.80 -15.61
C GLN A 5 61.68 11.98 -14.16
N VAL A 6 61.69 13.19 -13.60
CA VAL A 6 61.21 13.42 -12.21
C VAL A 6 59.69 13.73 -12.14
N SER A 7 59.04 14.02 -13.26
CA SER A 7 57.63 14.46 -13.30
C SER A 7 56.58 13.33 -13.16
N LYS A 8 56.92 12.08 -13.53
CA LYS A 8 55.94 10.97 -13.55
C LYS A 8 55.68 10.26 -12.21
N SER A 9 56.55 10.41 -11.21
CA SER A 9 56.35 9.83 -9.87
C SER A 9 55.57 10.74 -8.91
N VAL A 10 55.56 12.05 -9.17
CA VAL A 10 54.80 13.04 -8.38
C VAL A 10 53.32 13.08 -8.81
N SER A 11 53.02 12.78 -10.08
CA SER A 11 51.63 12.72 -10.58
C SER A 11 50.85 11.51 -10.03
N SER A 12 51.45 10.32 -9.90
CA SER A 12 50.77 9.15 -9.33
C SER A 12 50.47 9.28 -7.84
N THR A 13 51.35 9.96 -7.08
CA THR A 13 51.16 10.22 -5.65
C THR A 13 50.09 11.28 -5.40
N SER A 14 50.00 12.31 -6.26
CA SER A 14 48.93 13.33 -6.19
C SER A 14 47.56 12.81 -6.64
N GLN A 15 47.53 11.85 -7.57
CA GLN A 15 46.29 11.21 -8.02
C GLN A 15 45.73 10.26 -6.95
N SER A 16 46.57 9.48 -6.26
CA SER A 16 46.12 8.65 -5.12
C SER A 16 45.61 9.48 -3.93
N GLN A 17 46.17 10.67 -3.69
CA GLN A 17 45.67 11.61 -2.69
C GLN A 17 44.33 12.24 -3.08
N LYS A 18 44.12 12.59 -4.37
CA LYS A 18 42.82 13.06 -4.87
C LYS A 18 41.75 11.97 -4.78
N ASP A 19 42.09 10.73 -5.11
CA ASP A 19 41.17 9.59 -5.01
C ASP A 19 40.81 9.30 -3.54
N LEU A 20 41.79 9.41 -2.63
CA LEU A 20 41.57 9.28 -1.18
C LEU A 20 40.64 10.38 -0.64
N ALA A 21 40.83 11.63 -1.08
CA ALA A 21 40.00 12.77 -0.68
C ALA A 21 38.55 12.64 -1.23
N GLN A 22 38.38 12.09 -2.43
CA GLN A 22 37.05 11.82 -3.00
C GLN A 22 36.35 10.66 -2.27
N LEU A 23 37.08 9.61 -1.88
CA LEU A 23 36.58 8.50 -1.09
C LEU A 23 36.16 8.96 0.32
N SER A 24 36.97 9.77 0.99
CA SER A 24 36.70 10.27 2.34
C SER A 24 35.53 11.26 2.40
N GLN A 25 35.26 11.98 1.30
CA GLN A 25 34.12 12.90 1.18
C GLN A 25 32.85 12.24 0.64
N GLY A 26 32.87 10.95 0.28
CA GLY A 26 31.71 10.26 -0.30
C GLY A 26 31.35 10.78 -1.70
N LYS A 27 32.36 11.14 -2.51
CA LYS A 27 32.20 11.70 -3.87
C LYS A 27 32.79 10.82 -4.97
N ALA A 28 33.34 9.64 -4.63
CA ALA A 28 34.01 8.77 -5.59
C ALA A 28 33.04 8.08 -6.58
N GLY A 29 31.76 7.93 -6.24
CA GLY A 29 30.73 7.44 -7.15
C GLY A 29 29.35 8.05 -6.92
N GLN A 30 28.43 7.84 -7.85
CA GLN A 30 27.08 8.45 -7.82
C GLN A 30 26.25 8.04 -6.59
N LEU A 31 26.39 6.79 -6.14
CA LEU A 31 25.71 6.26 -4.94
C LEU A 31 26.35 6.74 -3.62
N ASP A 32 27.59 7.22 -3.65
CA ASP A 32 28.33 7.61 -2.44
C ASP A 32 27.72 8.86 -1.79
N GLY A 33 26.95 9.64 -2.56
CA GLY A 33 26.18 10.78 -2.05
C GLY A 33 25.10 10.43 -1.02
N ILE A 34 24.74 9.15 -0.87
CA ILE A 34 23.76 8.66 0.12
C ILE A 34 24.45 8.24 1.44
N PHE A 35 25.78 8.07 1.45
CA PHE A 35 26.52 7.66 2.64
C PHE A 35 26.26 8.52 3.89
N PRO A 36 26.16 9.86 3.81
CA PRO A 36 25.86 10.68 4.98
C PRO A 36 24.51 10.37 5.62
N LEU A 37 23.50 10.01 4.83
CA LEU A 37 22.17 9.63 5.32
C LEU A 37 22.24 8.36 6.15
N PHE A 38 22.84 7.29 5.61
CA PHE A 38 22.98 6.02 6.34
C PHE A 38 23.91 6.15 7.55
N ASP A 39 24.99 6.92 7.47
CA ASP A 39 25.88 7.17 8.60
C ASP A 39 25.17 7.87 9.77
N GLN A 40 24.43 8.95 9.49
CA GLN A 40 23.70 9.69 10.52
C GLN A 40 22.51 8.88 11.06
N MET A 41 21.80 8.14 10.20
CA MET A 41 20.70 7.27 10.61
C MET A 41 21.19 6.20 11.61
N MET A 42 22.33 5.57 11.35
CA MET A 42 22.93 4.58 12.25
C MET A 42 23.39 5.18 13.60
N GLN A 43 23.85 6.42 13.61
CA GLN A 43 24.32 7.10 14.83
C GLN A 43 23.18 7.58 15.73
N HIS A 44 22.10 8.12 15.15
CA HIS A 44 21.08 8.89 15.88
C HIS A 44 19.70 8.20 15.97
N ALA A 45 19.27 7.45 14.96
CA ALA A 45 17.95 6.82 14.94
C ALA A 45 17.99 5.44 15.58
N LYS A 46 17.23 5.26 16.67
CA LYS A 46 17.15 3.98 17.39
C LYS A 46 15.69 3.66 17.67
N LEU A 47 15.16 2.70 16.92
CA LEU A 47 13.84 2.14 17.18
C LEU A 47 13.90 1.05 18.26
N PRO A 48 12.79 0.79 18.98
CA PRO A 48 12.72 -0.28 19.97
C PRO A 48 13.01 -1.64 19.34
N ALA A 49 13.87 -2.45 19.97
CA ALA A 49 14.31 -3.74 19.42
C ALA A 49 13.14 -4.72 19.20
N TRP A 50 12.16 -4.73 20.10
CA TRP A 50 10.97 -5.59 20.01
C TRP A 50 10.12 -5.27 18.78
N PHE A 51 9.97 -3.98 18.45
CA PHE A 51 9.21 -3.52 17.29
C PHE A 51 9.89 -3.95 15.99
N MET A 52 11.22 -3.73 15.89
CA MET A 52 12.00 -4.17 14.73
C MET A 52 12.02 -5.69 14.57
N SER A 53 11.98 -6.44 15.68
CA SER A 53 11.84 -7.91 15.65
C SER A 53 10.49 -8.37 15.12
N LEU A 54 9.40 -7.73 15.52
CA LEU A 54 8.06 -8.04 15.01
C LEU A 54 7.99 -7.86 13.49
N ILE A 55 8.52 -6.74 12.99
CA ILE A 55 8.57 -6.43 11.56
C ILE A 55 9.42 -7.44 10.80
N ALA A 56 10.59 -7.81 11.35
CA ALA A 56 11.44 -8.83 10.76
C ALA A 56 10.71 -10.18 10.64
N VAL A 57 10.01 -10.62 11.69
CA VAL A 57 9.24 -11.88 11.66
C VAL A 57 8.11 -11.80 10.64
N PHE A 58 7.37 -10.69 10.59
CA PHE A 58 6.30 -10.50 9.61
C PHE A 58 6.85 -10.55 8.17
N MET A 59 7.95 -9.86 7.89
CA MET A 59 8.62 -9.91 6.58
C MET A 59 9.05 -11.35 6.23
N LEU A 60 9.60 -12.09 7.18
CA LEU A 60 9.96 -13.50 6.97
C LEU A 60 8.73 -14.38 6.68
N CYS A 61 7.58 -14.10 7.30
CA CYS A 61 6.32 -14.77 6.97
C CYS A 61 5.82 -14.42 5.56
N GLN A 62 5.94 -13.15 5.14
CA GLN A 62 5.63 -12.74 3.75
C GLN A 62 6.54 -13.46 2.74
N MET A 63 7.80 -13.72 3.08
CA MET A 63 8.66 -14.54 2.21
C MET A 63 8.22 -15.99 2.14
N LEU A 64 7.76 -16.57 3.26
CA LEU A 64 7.27 -17.96 3.29
C LEU A 64 5.93 -18.14 2.58
N SER A 65 5.11 -17.10 2.44
CA SER A 65 3.83 -17.20 1.70
C SER A 65 4.05 -17.53 0.23
N VAL A 66 5.19 -17.13 -0.37
CA VAL A 66 5.58 -17.56 -1.72
C VAL A 66 5.77 -19.08 -1.80
N GLY A 67 6.25 -19.70 -0.71
CA GLY A 67 6.41 -21.15 -0.60
C GLY A 67 5.10 -21.93 -0.60
N PHE A 68 3.94 -21.26 -0.57
CA PHE A 68 2.65 -21.91 -0.81
C PHE A 68 2.39 -22.22 -2.29
N TRP A 69 3.20 -21.69 -3.22
CA TRP A 69 3.09 -22.00 -4.65
C TRP A 69 1.66 -21.76 -5.19
N VAL A 70 1.11 -20.59 -4.87
CA VAL A 70 -0.30 -20.19 -5.11
C VAL A 70 -0.71 -20.34 -6.59
N TYR A 71 0.20 -20.00 -7.52
CA TYR A 71 -0.08 -20.07 -8.96
C TYR A 71 0.06 -21.48 -9.57
N THR A 72 0.19 -22.53 -8.75
CA THR A 72 0.33 -23.90 -9.26
C THR A 72 -1.01 -24.63 -9.30
N PRO A 73 -1.22 -25.57 -10.24
CA PRO A 73 -2.44 -26.38 -10.31
C PRO A 73 -2.72 -27.19 -9.04
N ILE A 74 -1.70 -27.42 -8.21
CA ILE A 74 -1.84 -28.13 -6.93
C ILE A 74 -2.62 -27.28 -5.92
N TYR A 75 -2.41 -25.97 -5.92
CA TYR A 75 -3.10 -25.05 -5.02
C TYR A 75 -4.61 -24.99 -5.33
N GLN A 76 -5.02 -25.17 -6.59
CA GLN A 76 -6.44 -25.29 -6.97
C GLN A 76 -7.15 -26.51 -6.36
N ARG A 77 -6.42 -27.48 -5.77
CA ARG A 77 -6.98 -28.65 -5.09
C ARG A 77 -7.35 -28.39 -3.61
N VAL A 78 -7.29 -27.14 -3.17
CA VAL A 78 -7.81 -26.74 -1.85
C VAL A 78 -9.34 -26.79 -1.87
N SER A 79 -9.96 -27.32 -0.82
CA SER A 79 -11.42 -27.52 -0.78
C SER A 79 -12.08 -27.07 0.53
N GLY A 80 -13.30 -26.56 0.41
CA GLY A 80 -14.16 -26.19 1.53
C GLY A 80 -13.62 -25.03 2.37
N HIS A 81 -13.73 -25.14 3.70
CA HIS A 81 -13.29 -24.12 4.66
C HIS A 81 -11.80 -23.77 4.57
N TRP A 82 -10.97 -24.68 4.03
CA TRP A 82 -9.53 -24.46 3.87
C TRP A 82 -9.21 -23.42 2.80
N ALA A 83 -10.00 -23.32 1.72
CA ALA A 83 -9.79 -22.32 0.67
C ALA A 83 -9.87 -20.91 1.24
N LYS A 84 -10.93 -20.65 2.02
CA LYS A 84 -11.12 -19.38 2.72
C LYS A 84 -10.01 -19.10 3.75
N LEU A 85 -9.45 -20.12 4.39
CA LEU A 85 -8.32 -19.95 5.31
C LEU A 85 -7.06 -19.51 4.56
N TYR A 86 -6.71 -20.18 3.46
CA TYR A 86 -5.53 -19.81 2.66
C TYR A 86 -5.71 -18.43 2.02
N GLU A 87 -6.90 -18.11 1.52
CA GLU A 87 -7.25 -16.79 0.99
C GLU A 87 -7.01 -15.68 2.03
N VAL A 88 -7.52 -15.83 3.26
CA VAL A 88 -7.29 -14.85 4.35
C VAL A 88 -5.82 -14.75 4.75
N VAL A 89 -5.11 -15.89 4.81
CA VAL A 89 -3.67 -15.91 5.15
C VAL A 89 -2.84 -15.20 4.08
N LEU A 90 -3.16 -15.43 2.80
CA LEU A 90 -2.51 -14.77 1.69
C LEU A 90 -2.83 -13.27 1.70
N GLU A 91 -4.10 -12.88 1.85
CA GLU A 91 -4.53 -11.48 1.93
C GLU A 91 -3.80 -10.69 3.03
N ILE A 92 -3.51 -11.32 4.19
CA ILE A 92 -2.72 -10.69 5.26
C ILE A 92 -1.26 -10.46 4.83
N PHE A 93 -0.64 -11.39 4.11
CA PHE A 93 0.77 -11.32 3.75
C PHE A 93 1.06 -10.57 2.44
N THR A 94 0.15 -10.63 1.47
CA THR A 94 0.26 -9.96 0.16
C THR A 94 -0.50 -8.63 0.11
N PHE A 95 -1.35 -8.35 1.10
CA PHE A 95 -2.29 -7.22 1.12
C PHE A 95 -3.34 -7.23 0.00
N GLU A 96 -3.51 -8.37 -0.68
CA GLU A 96 -4.46 -8.52 -1.77
C GLU A 96 -4.97 -9.96 -1.90
N ASN A 97 -6.13 -10.12 -2.53
CA ASN A 97 -6.64 -11.44 -2.88
C ASN A 97 -6.01 -11.89 -4.19
N THR A 98 -5.20 -12.95 -4.15
CA THR A 98 -4.43 -13.43 -5.29
C THR A 98 -5.24 -14.26 -6.28
N ASP A 99 -6.44 -14.69 -5.90
CA ASP A 99 -7.26 -15.63 -6.67
C ASP A 99 -8.44 -14.96 -7.41
N ASP A 100 -8.67 -13.66 -7.21
CA ASP A 100 -9.75 -12.90 -7.86
C ASP A 100 -9.28 -12.16 -9.12
N TYR A 101 -9.28 -12.86 -10.25
CA TYR A 101 -8.92 -12.29 -11.56
C TYR A 101 -10.06 -11.51 -12.23
N SER A 102 -11.22 -11.35 -11.57
CA SER A 102 -12.39 -10.71 -12.19
C SER A 102 -12.24 -9.20 -12.33
N LYS A 103 -11.28 -8.58 -11.61
CA LYS A 103 -11.06 -7.13 -11.61
C LYS A 103 -9.58 -6.78 -11.48
N PRO A 104 -9.10 -5.74 -12.19
CA PRO A 104 -7.78 -5.18 -11.96
C PRO A 104 -7.65 -4.57 -10.55
N ILE A 105 -6.49 -4.77 -9.91
CA ILE A 105 -6.19 -4.37 -8.53
C ILE A 105 -5.53 -2.98 -8.50
N PHE A 106 -6.25 -1.99 -9.04
CA PHE A 106 -5.80 -0.60 -9.09
C PHE A 106 -5.40 0.01 -7.72
N PRO A 107 -6.10 -0.25 -6.59
CA PRO A 107 -5.77 0.37 -5.32
C PRO A 107 -4.38 -0.03 -4.81
N ILE A 108 -4.06 -1.33 -4.81
CA ILE A 108 -2.79 -1.83 -4.28
C ILE A 108 -1.63 -1.50 -5.22
N MET A 109 -1.87 -1.52 -6.54
CA MET A 109 -0.92 -1.04 -7.55
C MET A 109 -0.57 0.43 -7.30
N GLY A 110 -1.58 1.29 -7.10
CA GLY A 110 -1.40 2.71 -6.80
C GLY A 110 -0.64 2.97 -5.49
N VAL A 111 -0.91 2.20 -4.44
CA VAL A 111 -0.17 2.29 -3.17
C VAL A 111 1.29 1.85 -3.34
N SER A 112 1.53 0.73 -4.03
CA SER A 112 2.88 0.18 -4.22
C SER A 112 3.79 1.13 -5.02
N ILE A 113 3.30 1.69 -6.12
CA ILE A 113 4.06 2.69 -6.89
C ILE A 113 4.21 4.01 -6.12
N GLY A 114 3.18 4.41 -5.37
CA GLY A 114 3.22 5.59 -4.51
C GLY A 114 4.31 5.51 -3.46
N ILE A 115 4.46 4.35 -2.80
CA ILE A 115 5.51 4.09 -1.81
C ILE A 115 6.89 4.06 -2.46
N ALA A 116 7.05 3.35 -3.59
CA ALA A 116 8.31 3.30 -4.31
C ALA A 116 8.78 4.70 -4.75
N ALA A 117 7.87 5.50 -5.33
CA ALA A 117 8.14 6.88 -5.72
C ALA A 117 8.48 7.74 -4.48
N PHE A 118 7.73 7.61 -3.39
CA PHE A 118 7.97 8.35 -2.16
C PHE A 118 9.35 8.02 -1.56
N SER A 119 9.75 6.75 -1.48
CA SER A 119 11.08 6.35 -0.98
C SER A 119 12.21 6.91 -1.84
N PHE A 120 12.05 6.90 -3.18
CA PHE A 120 13.00 7.50 -4.10
C PHE A 120 13.10 9.03 -3.93
N PHE A 121 11.96 9.74 -3.93
CA PHE A 121 11.93 11.18 -3.71
C PHE A 121 12.48 11.57 -2.33
N TRP A 122 12.15 10.80 -1.29
CA TRP A 122 12.65 11.01 0.07
C TRP A 122 14.17 10.89 0.12
N THR A 123 14.75 9.88 -0.53
CA THR A 123 16.21 9.71 -0.66
C THR A 123 16.86 10.92 -1.35
N CYS A 124 16.25 11.42 -2.43
CA CYS A 124 16.71 12.61 -3.14
C CYS A 124 16.62 13.88 -2.27
N ILE A 125 15.52 14.08 -1.53
CA ILE A 125 15.35 15.20 -0.61
C ILE A 125 16.39 15.13 0.51
N MET A 126 16.59 13.97 1.13
CA MET A 126 17.60 13.80 2.18
C MET A 126 19.03 14.07 1.67
N ARG A 127 19.35 13.64 0.44
CA ARG A 127 20.62 13.97 -0.22
C ARG A 127 20.77 15.48 -0.42
N LEU A 128 19.75 16.15 -0.96
CA LEU A 128 19.74 17.60 -1.17
C LEU A 128 19.81 18.38 0.15
N MET A 129 19.16 17.87 1.19
CA MET A 129 19.22 18.44 2.53
C MET A 129 20.62 18.33 3.11
N ASN A 130 21.27 17.17 3.00
CA ASN A 130 22.63 17.01 3.51
C ASN A 130 23.65 17.88 2.74
N THR A 131 23.46 18.11 1.44
CA THR A 131 24.34 19.02 0.69
C THR A 131 24.11 20.49 1.01
N LYS A 132 22.86 20.89 1.32
CA LYS A 132 22.53 22.29 1.66
C LYS A 132 22.71 22.66 3.13
N LYS A 133 22.39 21.77 4.06
CA LYS A 133 22.37 22.03 5.52
C LYS A 133 23.50 21.34 6.30
N TYR A 134 24.39 20.61 5.63
CA TYR A 134 25.55 19.91 6.21
C TYR A 134 25.24 18.77 7.20
N TYR A 135 24.03 18.69 7.76
CA TYR A 135 23.52 17.58 8.57
C TYR A 135 22.01 17.37 8.34
N ILE A 136 21.49 16.22 8.75
CA ILE A 136 20.08 15.85 8.65
C ILE A 136 19.45 15.92 10.05
N PRO A 137 18.36 16.70 10.23
CA PRO A 137 17.63 16.76 11.50
C PRO A 137 17.20 15.38 12.01
N VAL A 138 17.30 15.17 13.32
CA VAL A 138 17.00 13.88 13.97
C VAL A 138 15.60 13.34 13.67
N PRO A 139 14.51 14.13 13.66
CA PRO A 139 13.18 13.62 13.30
C PRO A 139 13.11 13.01 11.89
N TYR A 140 13.83 13.60 10.92
CA TYR A 140 13.88 13.08 9.55
C TYR A 140 14.70 11.80 9.45
N LEU A 141 15.69 11.60 10.33
CA LEU A 141 16.42 10.33 10.43
C LEU A 141 15.52 9.20 10.97
N TYR A 142 14.65 9.49 11.95
CA TYR A 142 13.65 8.52 12.42
C TYR A 142 12.67 8.17 11.30
N LEU A 143 12.15 9.17 10.58
CA LEU A 143 11.26 8.92 9.44
C LEU A 143 11.96 8.12 8.32
N SER A 144 13.22 8.43 8.01
CA SER A 144 14.02 7.65 7.05
C SER A 144 14.21 6.20 7.50
N THR A 145 14.39 5.97 8.80
CA THR A 145 14.50 4.62 9.36
C THR A 145 13.19 3.85 9.16
N VAL A 146 12.04 4.48 9.43
CA VAL A 146 10.73 3.85 9.20
C VAL A 146 10.52 3.52 7.72
N ILE A 147 10.88 4.43 6.80
CA ILE A 147 10.74 4.18 5.36
C ILE A 147 11.60 2.98 4.93
N PHE A 148 12.92 3.03 5.18
CA PHE A 148 13.84 2.02 4.65
C PHE A 148 13.85 0.68 5.40
N ASP A 149 13.53 0.65 6.70
CA ASP A 149 13.57 -0.57 7.51
C ASP A 149 12.19 -1.21 7.76
N VAL A 150 11.11 -0.47 7.53
CA VAL A 150 9.73 -0.94 7.80
C VAL A 150 8.90 -0.92 6.52
N ILE A 151 8.70 0.24 5.90
CA ILE A 151 7.76 0.37 4.78
C ILE A 151 8.30 -0.32 3.52
N ASP A 152 9.51 0.02 3.08
CA ASP A 152 10.05 -0.52 1.83
C ASP A 152 10.14 -2.06 1.84
N PRO A 153 10.65 -2.72 2.91
CA PRO A 153 10.71 -4.17 2.96
C PRO A 153 9.34 -4.87 2.96
N LEU A 154 8.31 -4.26 3.58
CA LEU A 154 6.96 -4.83 3.67
C LEU A 154 6.22 -4.84 2.33
N PHE A 155 6.57 -3.93 1.42
CA PHE A 155 5.92 -3.80 0.10
C PHE A 155 6.64 -4.53 -1.04
N ILE A 156 7.78 -5.22 -0.77
CA ILE A 156 8.48 -6.02 -1.78
C ILE A 156 7.58 -7.16 -2.28
N ILE A 157 6.98 -7.93 -1.38
CA ILE A 157 6.12 -9.05 -1.74
C ILE A 157 4.80 -8.58 -2.38
N PRO A 158 4.04 -7.64 -1.79
CA PRO A 158 2.86 -7.05 -2.44
C PRO A 158 3.13 -6.54 -3.86
N SER A 159 4.23 -5.80 -4.09
CA SER A 159 4.56 -5.31 -5.45
C SER A 159 4.90 -6.42 -6.45
N ALA A 160 5.49 -7.52 -5.99
CA ALA A 160 5.69 -8.72 -6.81
C ALA A 160 4.36 -9.41 -7.13
N PHE A 161 3.42 -9.47 -6.18
CA PHE A 161 2.11 -10.07 -6.41
C PHE A 161 1.21 -9.22 -7.33
N VAL A 162 1.30 -7.89 -7.31
CA VAL A 162 0.67 -7.02 -8.33
C VAL A 162 1.14 -7.39 -9.74
N MET A 163 2.45 -7.59 -9.91
CA MET A 163 3.01 -8.03 -11.18
C MET A 163 2.48 -9.43 -11.55
N ASN A 164 2.42 -10.35 -10.58
CA ASN A 164 1.90 -11.70 -10.79
C ASN A 164 0.43 -11.73 -11.18
N HIS A 165 -0.40 -10.91 -10.53
CA HIS A 165 -1.82 -10.77 -10.83
C HIS A 165 -2.03 -10.28 -12.27
N GLY A 166 -1.26 -9.28 -12.72
CA GLY A 166 -1.28 -8.86 -14.11
C GLY A 166 -0.85 -9.97 -15.09
N ILE A 167 0.19 -10.75 -14.76
CA ILE A 167 0.68 -11.86 -15.61
C ILE A 167 -0.37 -12.96 -15.73
N THR A 168 -0.93 -13.39 -14.61
CA THR A 168 -1.91 -14.48 -14.53
C THR A 168 -3.28 -14.06 -15.05
N GLY A 169 -3.69 -12.82 -14.80
CA GLY A 169 -4.89 -12.20 -15.36
C GLY A 169 -4.88 -12.16 -16.89
N LEU A 170 -3.72 -11.91 -17.52
CA LEU A 170 -3.58 -12.00 -18.99
C LEU A 170 -3.83 -13.39 -19.57
N ASN A 171 -3.66 -14.46 -18.77
CA ASN A 171 -3.98 -15.82 -19.20
C ASN A 171 -5.49 -16.07 -19.22
N VAL A 172 -6.24 -15.41 -18.33
CA VAL A 172 -7.70 -15.55 -18.22
C VAL A 172 -8.41 -14.60 -19.18
N GLU A 173 -8.01 -13.32 -19.21
CA GLU A 173 -8.67 -12.27 -19.99
C GLU A 173 -7.67 -11.27 -20.58
N LYS A 174 -7.80 -10.97 -21.88
CA LYS A 174 -6.87 -10.07 -22.60
C LYS A 174 -7.27 -8.61 -22.42
N ASN A 175 -7.03 -8.06 -21.24
CA ASN A 175 -7.30 -6.64 -20.91
C ASN A 175 -6.01 -5.80 -20.86
N MET A 176 -6.05 -4.58 -21.41
CA MET A 176 -4.95 -3.60 -21.32
C MET A 176 -4.63 -3.23 -19.86
N ASN A 177 -5.61 -3.32 -18.96
CA ASN A 177 -5.41 -3.02 -17.53
C ASN A 177 -4.38 -3.96 -16.88
N PHE A 178 -4.36 -5.24 -17.23
CA PHE A 178 -3.38 -6.19 -16.71
C PHE A 178 -1.96 -5.90 -17.20
N VAL A 179 -1.80 -5.37 -18.43
CA VAL A 179 -0.49 -4.94 -18.94
C VAL A 179 0.05 -3.77 -18.12
N VAL A 180 -0.82 -2.84 -17.73
CA VAL A 180 -0.44 -1.72 -16.85
C VAL A 180 0.02 -2.23 -15.47
N GLU A 181 -0.68 -3.21 -14.90
CA GLU A 181 -0.29 -3.84 -13.62
C GLU A 181 1.11 -4.47 -13.70
N ILE A 182 1.44 -5.16 -14.80
CA ILE A 182 2.77 -5.75 -14.98
C ILE A 182 3.86 -4.68 -15.02
N ILE A 183 3.68 -3.62 -15.81
CA ILE A 183 4.69 -2.57 -15.97
C ILE A 183 4.87 -1.79 -14.66
N VAL A 184 3.77 -1.37 -14.04
CA VAL A 184 3.80 -0.58 -12.80
C VAL A 184 4.29 -1.44 -11.63
N GLY A 185 3.80 -2.68 -11.53
CA GLY A 185 4.25 -3.67 -10.54
C GLY A 185 5.74 -3.95 -10.65
N PHE A 186 6.27 -4.16 -11.87
CA PHE A 186 7.70 -4.36 -12.10
C PHE A 186 8.55 -3.16 -11.67
N ILE A 187 8.14 -1.94 -12.02
CA ILE A 187 8.87 -0.71 -11.62
C ILE A 187 8.88 -0.57 -10.09
N ALA A 188 7.73 -0.77 -9.44
CA ALA A 188 7.63 -0.69 -7.99
C ALA A 188 8.48 -1.77 -7.31
N TYR A 189 8.38 -3.03 -7.75
CA TYR A 189 9.15 -4.15 -7.24
C TYR A 189 10.66 -3.94 -7.38
N ALA A 190 11.13 -3.55 -8.59
CA ALA A 190 12.55 -3.32 -8.84
C ALA A 190 13.10 -2.16 -7.99
N SER A 191 12.33 -1.08 -7.82
CA SER A 191 12.71 0.07 -7.00
C SER A 191 12.82 -0.29 -5.51
N LEU A 192 11.81 -0.96 -4.95
CA LEU A 192 11.78 -1.38 -3.55
C LEU A 192 12.88 -2.40 -3.24
N LEU A 193 13.07 -3.38 -4.13
CA LEU A 193 14.13 -4.38 -3.97
C LEU A 193 15.52 -3.75 -4.02
N PHE A 194 15.76 -2.82 -4.94
CA PHE A 194 17.01 -2.08 -5.02
C PHE A 194 17.30 -1.30 -3.73
N THR A 195 16.31 -0.58 -3.22
CA THR A 195 16.43 0.20 -1.98
C THR A 195 16.70 -0.70 -0.77
N PHE A 196 16.03 -1.85 -0.68
CA PHE A 196 16.26 -2.84 0.38
C PHE A 196 17.67 -3.44 0.36
N VAL A 197 18.16 -3.86 -0.81
CA VAL A 197 19.50 -4.42 -0.97
C VAL A 197 20.57 -3.38 -0.65
N LEU A 198 20.40 -2.15 -1.14
CA LEU A 198 21.32 -1.04 -0.86
C LEU A 198 21.34 -0.70 0.64
N SER A 199 20.17 -0.52 1.26
CA SER A 199 20.03 -0.21 2.68
C SER A 199 20.66 -1.28 3.57
N THR A 200 20.35 -2.56 3.33
CA THR A 200 20.88 -3.68 4.12
C THR A 200 22.39 -3.83 3.94
N SER A 201 22.90 -3.70 2.71
CA SER A 201 24.34 -3.85 2.42
C SER A 201 25.18 -2.74 3.08
N LEU A 202 24.70 -1.50 3.11
CA LEU A 202 25.38 -0.39 3.80
C LEU A 202 25.33 -0.55 5.32
N LYS A 203 24.16 -0.90 5.89
CA LYS A 203 23.99 -1.05 7.34
C LYS A 203 24.84 -2.17 7.93
N THR A 204 24.97 -3.30 7.23
CA THR A 204 25.80 -4.44 7.70
C THR A 204 27.28 -4.12 7.80
N ARG A 205 27.78 -3.20 6.98
CA ARG A 205 29.18 -2.73 7.03
C ARG A 205 29.39 -1.52 7.92
N SER A 206 28.37 -1.10 8.67
CA SER A 206 28.51 0.06 9.53
C SER A 206 29.35 -0.21 10.78
N VAL A 207 30.14 0.79 11.20
CA VAL A 207 30.93 0.79 12.45
C VAL A 207 30.13 1.22 13.68
N VAL A 208 28.80 1.32 13.56
CA VAL A 208 27.89 1.61 14.67
C VAL A 208 26.85 0.52 14.75
N LEU A 209 26.77 -0.17 15.90
CA LEU A 209 25.76 -1.19 16.14
C LEU A 209 24.45 -0.55 16.63
N SER A 210 23.40 -0.61 15.82
CA SER A 210 22.04 -0.14 16.18
C SER A 210 21.02 -1.30 16.14
N ASN A 211 19.80 -1.02 16.60
CA ASN A 211 18.67 -1.96 16.51
C ASN A 211 18.06 -1.88 15.11
N LEU A 212 18.46 -2.80 14.24
CA LEU A 212 17.98 -2.91 12.86
C LEU A 212 16.94 -4.03 12.73
N THR A 213 16.17 -4.02 11.63
CA THR A 213 15.30 -5.16 11.24
C THR A 213 16.11 -6.45 11.18
N PHE A 214 17.23 -6.40 10.44
CA PHE A 214 18.19 -7.49 10.37
C PHE A 214 19.59 -7.07 10.86
N PRO A 215 19.93 -7.38 12.12
CA PRO A 215 21.23 -7.08 12.69
C PRO A 215 22.34 -8.05 12.24
N LEU A 216 22.91 -7.78 11.07
CA LEU A 216 23.78 -8.70 10.33
C LEU A 216 25.22 -8.16 10.19
N PHE A 217 26.21 -9.05 10.18
CA PHE A 217 27.58 -8.80 9.72
C PHE A 217 27.79 -9.20 8.25
N ASP A 218 27.02 -10.18 7.76
CA ASP A 218 26.96 -10.57 6.34
C ASP A 218 25.52 -10.41 5.83
N HIS A 219 25.28 -9.45 4.93
CA HIS A 219 23.94 -9.21 4.36
C HIS A 219 23.52 -10.26 3.33
N PHE A 220 24.50 -10.89 2.69
CA PHE A 220 24.30 -11.74 1.52
C PHE A 220 23.23 -12.83 1.69
N PRO A 221 23.14 -13.57 2.82
CA PRO A 221 22.15 -14.63 3.00
C PRO A 221 20.70 -14.10 2.98
N ILE A 222 20.44 -12.96 3.63
CA ILE A 222 19.08 -12.39 3.70
C ILE A 222 18.71 -11.70 2.40
N THR A 223 19.62 -10.91 1.81
CA THR A 223 19.31 -10.20 0.57
C THR A 223 19.05 -11.17 -0.58
N ILE A 224 19.84 -12.24 -0.70
CA ILE A 224 19.61 -13.27 -1.71
C ILE A 224 18.29 -14.00 -1.50
N TRP A 225 17.99 -14.35 -0.24
CA TRP A 225 16.77 -15.08 0.04
C TRP A 225 15.54 -14.23 -0.31
N VAL A 226 15.51 -12.96 0.09
CA VAL A 226 14.44 -12.03 -0.27
C VAL A 226 14.36 -11.87 -1.80
N SER A 227 15.45 -11.49 -2.46
CA SER A 227 15.46 -11.23 -3.92
C SER A 227 15.06 -12.44 -4.75
N ILE A 228 15.53 -13.63 -4.39
CA ILE A 228 15.29 -14.83 -5.19
C ILE A 228 13.89 -15.36 -4.93
N THR A 229 13.47 -15.49 -3.68
CA THR A 229 12.11 -16.00 -3.39
C THR A 229 11.05 -15.05 -3.95
N SER A 230 11.21 -13.72 -3.87
CA SER A 230 10.27 -12.80 -4.52
C SER A 230 10.31 -12.91 -6.06
N ALA A 231 11.48 -13.12 -6.67
CA ALA A 231 11.58 -13.36 -8.11
C ALA A 231 10.94 -14.70 -8.53
N PHE A 232 11.04 -15.75 -7.72
CA PHE A 232 10.38 -17.03 -7.99
C PHE A 232 8.86 -16.97 -7.91
N SER A 233 8.31 -16.03 -7.14
CA SER A 233 6.88 -15.70 -7.20
C SER A 233 6.47 -15.26 -8.62
N VAL A 234 7.26 -14.36 -9.22
CA VAL A 234 7.06 -13.88 -10.60
C VAL A 234 7.28 -14.98 -11.63
N VAL A 235 8.34 -15.77 -11.46
CA VAL A 235 8.59 -16.93 -12.34
C VAL A 235 7.42 -17.92 -12.25
N SER A 236 6.87 -18.17 -11.07
CA SER A 236 5.71 -19.07 -10.89
C SER A 236 4.48 -18.57 -11.64
N ALA A 237 4.24 -17.26 -11.70
CA ALA A 237 3.15 -16.69 -12.49
C ALA A 237 3.40 -16.86 -14.01
N ILE A 238 4.65 -16.66 -14.47
CA ILE A 238 5.04 -16.87 -15.87
C ILE A 238 4.90 -18.35 -16.28
N LEU A 239 5.21 -19.28 -15.37
CA LEU A 239 5.14 -20.71 -15.63
C LEU A 239 3.71 -21.20 -15.92
N GLN A 240 2.68 -20.42 -15.61
CA GLN A 240 1.28 -20.74 -15.92
C GLN A 240 0.99 -20.75 -17.43
N PHE A 241 1.83 -20.11 -18.25
CA PHE A 241 1.74 -20.17 -19.71
C PHE A 241 2.36 -21.45 -20.30
N PHE A 242 2.99 -22.28 -19.48
CA PHE A 242 3.66 -23.51 -19.89
C PHE A 242 3.01 -24.73 -19.23
N ASP A 243 3.41 -25.92 -19.67
CA ASP A 243 2.90 -27.18 -19.11
C ASP A 243 3.29 -27.37 -17.63
N ASP A 244 2.44 -28.09 -16.89
CA ASP A 244 2.55 -28.34 -15.44
C ASP A 244 3.92 -28.85 -14.98
N TRP A 245 4.64 -29.61 -15.81
CA TRP A 245 5.95 -30.17 -15.45
C TRP A 245 7.04 -29.08 -15.29
N MET A 246 6.84 -27.89 -15.88
CA MET A 246 7.79 -26.77 -15.76
C MET A 246 7.83 -26.21 -14.34
N TYR A 247 6.73 -26.30 -13.57
CA TYR A 247 6.73 -25.95 -12.14
C TYR A 247 7.68 -26.84 -11.33
N CYS A 248 7.87 -28.10 -11.72
CA CYS A 248 8.85 -28.98 -11.08
C CYS A 248 10.29 -28.52 -11.29
N ILE A 249 10.62 -27.90 -12.43
CA ILE A 249 11.95 -27.29 -12.65
C ILE A 249 12.09 -26.03 -11.79
N GLY A 250 11.08 -25.15 -11.81
CA GLY A 250 11.06 -23.94 -10.99
C GLY A 250 11.26 -24.24 -9.50
N GLY A 251 10.51 -25.21 -8.98
CA GLY A 251 10.64 -25.71 -7.61
C GLY A 251 12.03 -26.27 -7.29
N ALA A 252 12.72 -26.88 -8.26
CA ALA A 252 14.01 -27.53 -8.01
C ALA A 252 15.11 -26.49 -7.84
N ILE A 253 15.05 -25.45 -8.66
CA ILE A 253 15.98 -24.32 -8.58
C ILE A 253 15.72 -23.55 -7.27
N HIS A 254 14.44 -23.28 -6.93
CA HIS A 254 14.09 -22.63 -5.67
C HIS A 254 14.59 -23.42 -4.45
N LEU A 255 14.38 -24.74 -4.43
CA LEU A 255 14.86 -25.65 -3.39
C LEU A 255 16.39 -25.62 -3.23
N LEU A 256 17.15 -25.72 -4.34
CA LEU A 256 18.61 -25.68 -4.31
C LEU A 256 19.14 -24.37 -3.74
N ILE A 257 18.48 -23.25 -4.07
CA ILE A 257 18.86 -21.94 -3.57
C ILE A 257 18.53 -21.80 -2.08
N ASN A 258 17.37 -22.27 -1.63
CA ASN A 258 17.01 -22.28 -0.21
C ASN A 258 18.00 -23.11 0.62
N VAL A 259 18.44 -24.27 0.10
CA VAL A 259 19.52 -25.07 0.71
C VAL A 259 20.83 -24.28 0.77
N TYR A 260 21.18 -23.54 -0.29
CA TYR A 260 22.36 -22.68 -0.29
C TYR A 260 22.26 -21.53 0.72
N VAL A 261 21.07 -20.92 0.90
CA VAL A 261 20.83 -19.91 1.93
C VAL A 261 21.02 -20.51 3.34
N ILE A 262 20.49 -21.70 3.61
CA ILE A 262 20.69 -22.40 4.90
C ILE A 262 22.19 -22.67 5.15
N TYR A 263 22.93 -23.13 4.13
CA TYR A 263 24.38 -23.31 4.21
C TYR A 263 25.09 -21.99 4.57
N ARG A 264 24.65 -20.86 4.01
CA ARG A 264 25.20 -19.54 4.33
C ARG A 264 24.84 -19.07 5.74
N MET A 265 23.62 -19.34 6.21
CA MET A 265 23.18 -19.02 7.57
C MET A 265 24.00 -19.76 8.63
N ALA A 266 24.46 -20.97 8.33
CA ALA A 266 25.29 -21.75 9.25
C ALA A 266 26.58 -21.03 9.69
N PHE A 267 27.05 -19.98 8.99
CA PHE A 267 28.21 -19.18 9.35
C PHE A 267 27.92 -18.03 10.34
N ILE A 268 26.77 -18.04 11.01
CA ILE A 268 26.38 -17.06 12.06
C ILE A 268 26.45 -15.60 11.56
N PRO A 269 25.62 -15.23 10.55
CA PRO A 269 25.62 -13.87 10.01
C PRO A 269 25.05 -12.82 10.97
N PHE A 270 24.18 -13.19 11.91
CA PHE A 270 23.62 -12.25 12.89
C PHE A 270 24.47 -12.16 14.16
N TYR A 271 24.57 -10.97 14.73
CA TYR A 271 25.26 -10.79 16.02
C TYR A 271 24.46 -11.30 17.22
N GLU A 272 23.13 -11.46 17.09
CA GLU A 272 22.26 -12.05 18.12
C GLU A 272 22.01 -13.53 17.82
N VAL A 273 22.38 -14.41 18.77
CA VAL A 273 22.30 -15.87 18.59
C VAL A 273 20.87 -16.34 18.28
N TRP A 274 19.87 -15.79 18.95
CA TRP A 274 18.47 -16.21 18.79
C TRP A 274 17.91 -15.88 17.39
N ARG A 275 18.36 -14.79 16.74
CA ARG A 275 17.94 -14.42 15.38
C ARG A 275 18.50 -15.35 14.32
N ASN A 276 19.74 -15.81 14.50
CA ASN A 276 20.31 -16.85 13.64
C ASN A 276 19.43 -18.12 13.66
N ALA A 277 18.92 -18.51 14.83
CA ALA A 277 18.04 -19.66 14.98
C ALA A 277 16.68 -19.46 14.28
N ILE A 278 16.05 -18.29 14.43
CA ILE A 278 14.79 -17.98 13.76
C ILE A 278 14.97 -17.97 12.24
N CYS A 279 15.91 -17.20 11.69
CA CYS A 279 16.07 -17.11 10.23
C CYS A 279 16.44 -18.46 9.60
N MET A 280 17.26 -19.27 10.27
CA MET A 280 17.57 -20.63 9.78
C MET A 280 16.35 -21.56 9.83
N SER A 281 15.50 -21.43 10.86
CA SER A 281 14.23 -22.19 10.95
C SER A 281 13.27 -21.85 9.82
N PHE A 282 13.14 -20.57 9.47
CA PHE A 282 12.35 -20.18 8.31
C PHE A 282 12.95 -20.73 7.00
N GLY A 283 14.28 -20.74 6.87
CA GLY A 283 14.94 -21.40 5.73
C GLY A 283 14.60 -22.89 5.62
N PHE A 284 14.65 -23.63 6.74
CA PHE A 284 14.21 -25.04 6.76
C PHE A 284 12.72 -25.21 6.43
N THR A 285 11.89 -24.27 6.86
CA THR A 285 10.45 -24.27 6.54
C THR A 285 10.23 -24.06 5.04
N ALA A 286 10.98 -23.14 4.40
CA ALA A 286 10.93 -22.96 2.95
C ALA A 286 11.31 -24.23 2.19
N VAL A 287 12.41 -24.90 2.59
CA VAL A 287 12.82 -26.19 2.02
C VAL A 287 11.75 -27.27 2.21
N ALA A 288 11.13 -27.34 3.39
CA ALA A 288 10.07 -28.31 3.66
C ALA A 288 8.81 -28.05 2.83
N LEU A 289 8.46 -26.78 2.59
CA LEU A 289 7.35 -26.41 1.71
C LEU A 289 7.64 -26.77 0.24
N ASP A 290 8.87 -26.54 -0.23
CA ASP A 290 9.30 -26.96 -1.58
C ASP A 290 9.24 -28.50 -1.73
N ILE A 291 9.67 -29.26 -0.71
CA ILE A 291 9.55 -30.73 -0.71
C ILE A 291 8.08 -31.16 -0.67
N ASN A 292 7.26 -30.49 0.14
CA ASN A 292 5.82 -30.74 0.23
C ASN A 292 5.12 -30.51 -1.11
N PHE A 293 5.53 -29.49 -1.87
CA PHE A 293 5.06 -29.26 -3.23
C PHE A 293 5.31 -30.49 -4.13
N TYR A 294 6.51 -31.07 -4.11
CA TYR A 294 6.79 -32.31 -4.87
C TYR A 294 5.96 -33.50 -4.42
N ILE A 295 5.80 -33.69 -3.09
CA ILE A 295 4.97 -34.77 -2.55
C ILE A 295 3.53 -34.62 -3.07
N LEU A 296 2.97 -33.42 -3.01
CA LEU A 296 1.62 -33.15 -3.51
C LEU A 296 1.49 -33.36 -5.03
N TYR A 297 2.53 -32.99 -5.79
CA TYR A 297 2.55 -33.16 -7.25
C TYR A 297 2.50 -34.64 -7.65
N PHE A 298 3.40 -35.46 -7.09
CA PHE A 298 3.49 -36.88 -7.44
C PHE A 298 2.43 -37.76 -6.77
N ALA A 299 2.06 -37.48 -5.52
CA ALA A 299 1.12 -38.32 -4.76
C ALA A 299 -0.37 -37.93 -4.94
N LYS A 300 -0.66 -36.83 -5.65
CA LYS A 300 -2.03 -36.33 -5.91
C LYS A 300 -2.91 -36.15 -4.66
N LEU A 301 -2.30 -35.79 -3.52
CA LEU A 301 -2.99 -35.55 -2.26
C LEU A 301 -3.68 -34.17 -2.23
N THR A 302 -4.63 -33.98 -1.30
CA THR A 302 -5.28 -32.67 -1.06
C THR A 302 -4.30 -31.67 -0.47
N TYR A 303 -4.35 -30.40 -0.88
CA TYR A 303 -3.47 -29.34 -0.41
C TYR A 303 -3.72 -28.93 1.07
N ASN A 304 -4.87 -29.30 1.64
CA ASN A 304 -5.34 -28.83 2.95
C ASN A 304 -4.33 -29.01 4.09
N TYR A 305 -3.50 -30.06 4.10
CA TYR A 305 -2.55 -30.33 5.20
C TYR A 305 -1.26 -29.49 5.16
N THR A 306 -0.99 -28.74 4.08
CA THR A 306 0.24 -27.93 3.92
C THR A 306 0.43 -26.93 5.06
N ILE A 307 -0.65 -26.37 5.61
CA ILE A 307 -0.59 -25.46 6.76
C ILE A 307 -0.05 -26.13 8.02
N PHE A 308 -0.32 -27.42 8.22
CA PHE A 308 0.24 -28.18 9.34
C PHE A 308 1.73 -28.47 9.14
N VAL A 309 2.15 -28.73 7.90
CA VAL A 309 3.58 -28.85 7.55
C VAL A 309 4.29 -27.52 7.83
N PHE A 310 3.70 -26.40 7.41
CA PHE A 310 4.21 -25.06 7.65
C PHE A 310 4.42 -24.78 9.15
N ILE A 311 3.36 -24.90 9.96
CA ILE A 311 3.43 -24.61 11.40
C ILE A 311 4.33 -25.62 12.13
N GLY A 312 4.19 -26.90 11.82
CA GLY A 312 4.93 -27.98 12.48
C GLY A 312 6.44 -27.88 12.23
N VAL A 313 6.85 -27.67 10.98
CA VAL A 313 8.29 -27.53 10.64
C VAL A 313 8.85 -26.22 11.19
N LEU A 314 8.08 -25.14 11.20
CA LEU A 314 8.56 -23.86 11.76
C LEU A 314 8.86 -23.97 13.26
N VAL A 315 7.96 -24.60 14.04
CA VAL A 315 8.15 -24.76 15.49
C VAL A 315 9.27 -25.75 15.81
N CYS A 316 9.25 -26.93 15.18
CA CYS A 316 10.29 -27.95 15.38
C CYS A 316 11.66 -27.47 14.89
N GLY A 317 11.69 -26.82 13.72
CA GLY A 317 12.90 -26.23 13.13
C GLY A 317 13.53 -25.20 14.04
N TYR A 318 12.72 -24.37 14.71
CA TYR A 318 13.24 -23.35 15.64
C TYR A 318 13.92 -23.99 16.85
N ILE A 319 13.32 -25.02 17.43
CA ILE A 319 13.88 -25.76 18.58
C ILE A 319 15.23 -26.38 18.18
N ILE A 320 15.29 -27.08 17.05
CA ILE A 320 16.51 -27.74 16.55
C ILE A 320 17.60 -26.70 16.25
N CYS A 321 17.26 -25.64 15.51
CA CYS A 321 18.21 -24.57 15.16
C CYS A 321 18.75 -23.87 16.41
N ARG A 322 17.92 -23.65 17.42
CA ARG A 322 18.34 -23.05 18.69
C ARG A 322 19.39 -23.92 19.38
N PHE A 323 19.18 -25.23 19.48
CA PHE A 323 20.18 -26.14 20.03
C PHE A 323 21.47 -26.15 19.21
N TYR A 324 21.37 -26.19 17.88
CA TYR A 324 22.52 -26.14 16.97
C TYR A 324 23.39 -24.91 17.18
N TYR A 325 22.81 -23.70 17.21
CA TYR A 325 23.59 -22.48 17.40
C TYR A 325 24.17 -22.36 18.81
N ILE A 326 23.46 -22.80 19.85
CA ILE A 326 24.01 -22.82 21.22
C ILE A 326 25.23 -23.74 21.28
N TRP A 327 25.11 -24.96 20.74
CA TRP A 327 26.21 -25.91 20.68
C TRP A 327 27.41 -25.37 19.90
N LYS A 328 27.18 -24.82 18.70
CA LYS A 328 28.25 -24.29 17.83
C LYS A 328 28.97 -23.09 18.43
N VAL A 329 28.23 -22.15 19.03
CA VAL A 329 28.81 -20.98 19.72
C VAL A 329 29.61 -21.43 20.94
N ASN A 330 29.14 -22.42 21.70
CA ASN A 330 29.88 -22.96 22.84
C ASN A 330 31.15 -23.72 22.42
N LYS A 331 31.13 -24.43 21.28
CA LYS A 331 32.31 -25.09 20.72
C LYS A 331 33.40 -24.06 20.36
N ILE A 332 33.05 -23.04 19.57
CA ILE A 332 33.99 -21.98 19.19
C ILE A 332 34.49 -21.20 20.41
N LYS A 333 33.63 -20.99 21.43
CA LYS A 333 34.06 -20.38 22.69
C LYS A 333 35.16 -21.20 23.35
N LYS A 334 35.02 -22.53 23.44
CA LYS A 334 36.06 -23.42 24.01
C LYS A 334 37.36 -23.35 23.21
N GLU A 335 37.28 -23.35 21.88
CA GLU A 335 38.45 -23.22 21.00
C GLU A 335 39.15 -21.85 21.11
N LEU A 336 38.49 -20.82 21.62
CA LEU A 336 39.04 -19.46 21.76
C LEU A 336 39.40 -19.08 23.21
N THR A 337 39.28 -20.01 24.16
CA THR A 337 39.64 -19.82 25.58
C THR A 337 41.02 -20.42 25.83
N TYR A 338 41.85 -19.84 26.70
CA TYR A 338 43.16 -20.44 27.02
C TYR A 338 42.99 -21.84 27.62
N SER A 339 43.85 -22.78 27.22
CA SER A 339 44.00 -24.09 27.87
C SER A 339 45.44 -24.28 28.31
N GLU A 340 45.65 -25.01 29.41
CA GLU A 340 46.94 -25.15 30.10
C GLU A 340 48.03 -25.88 29.26
N GLU A 341 47.66 -26.44 28.11
CA GLU A 341 48.53 -27.23 27.24
C GLU A 341 49.32 -26.40 26.19
N PHE A 342 49.04 -25.09 26.01
CA PHE A 342 49.63 -24.30 24.91
C PHE A 342 50.39 -23.05 25.36
N THR A 343 51.69 -22.99 25.04
CA THR A 343 52.58 -21.84 25.33
C THR A 343 52.59 -20.78 24.23
N ASN A 344 52.20 -21.09 22.98
CA ASN A 344 52.18 -20.15 21.85
C ASN A 344 50.81 -20.08 21.14
N ALA A 345 50.09 -18.97 21.35
CA ALA A 345 48.75 -18.74 20.79
C ALA A 345 48.73 -18.68 19.24
N GLN A 346 49.82 -18.23 18.61
CA GLN A 346 49.91 -18.08 17.16
C GLN A 346 49.95 -19.45 16.45
N GLU A 347 50.68 -20.39 17.04
CA GLU A 347 50.85 -21.76 16.53
C GLU A 347 49.56 -22.57 16.72
N TYR A 348 48.90 -22.44 17.88
CA TYR A 348 47.59 -23.04 18.13
C TYR A 348 46.52 -22.55 17.13
N LEU A 349 46.44 -21.24 16.85
CA LEU A 349 45.50 -20.70 15.87
C LEU A 349 45.76 -21.23 14.45
N SER A 350 47.01 -21.55 14.11
CA SER A 350 47.34 -22.18 12.82
C SER A 350 46.84 -23.63 12.72
N THR A 351 46.77 -24.37 13.84
CA THR A 351 46.22 -25.75 13.87
C THR A 351 44.72 -25.80 13.56
N LEU A 352 43.98 -24.73 13.88
CA LEU A 352 42.53 -24.64 13.66
C LEU A 352 42.14 -24.48 12.18
N LYS A 353 43.09 -24.18 11.27
CA LYS A 353 42.91 -24.08 9.80
C LYS A 353 41.65 -23.32 9.34
N PHE A 354 41.24 -22.28 10.08
CA PHE A 354 40.02 -21.52 9.76
C PHE A 354 40.24 -20.39 8.75
N THR A 355 41.49 -20.06 8.42
CA THR A 355 41.88 -18.95 7.53
C THR A 355 41.60 -19.21 6.04
N GLY A 356 41.40 -20.47 5.62
CA GLY A 356 41.11 -20.80 4.22
C GLY A 356 39.76 -20.32 3.69
N ASN A 357 38.83 -19.86 4.55
CA ASN A 357 37.53 -19.34 4.12
C ASN A 357 37.16 -18.05 4.88
N PRO A 358 36.91 -16.91 4.20
CA PRO A 358 36.66 -15.62 4.85
C PRO A 358 35.42 -15.65 5.76
N LYS A 359 34.43 -16.50 5.44
CA LYS A 359 33.20 -16.65 6.23
C LYS A 359 33.44 -17.37 7.55
N ARG A 360 34.37 -18.33 7.56
CA ARG A 360 34.80 -18.98 8.81
C ARG A 360 35.57 -18.00 9.67
N VAL A 361 36.50 -17.24 9.10
CA VAL A 361 37.23 -16.20 9.84
C VAL A 361 36.25 -15.19 10.46
N MET A 362 35.28 -14.70 9.70
CA MET A 362 34.22 -13.82 10.22
C MET A 362 33.48 -14.46 11.40
N MET A 363 33.05 -15.71 11.28
CA MET A 363 32.35 -16.44 12.35
C MET A 363 33.18 -16.51 13.65
N TYR A 364 34.48 -16.81 13.56
CA TYR A 364 35.37 -16.84 14.74
C TYR A 364 35.54 -15.47 15.37
N ILE A 365 35.70 -14.41 14.57
CA ILE A 365 35.84 -13.04 15.10
C ILE A 365 34.53 -12.57 15.75
N VAL A 366 33.37 -12.82 15.12
CA VAL A 366 32.06 -12.43 15.65
C VAL A 366 31.73 -13.17 16.95
N VAL A 367 32.00 -14.48 17.03
CA VAL A 367 31.81 -15.26 18.26
C VAL A 367 32.79 -14.79 19.34
N GLY A 368 34.05 -14.52 18.98
CA GLY A 368 35.05 -13.94 19.88
C GLY A 368 34.60 -12.62 20.52
N LEU A 369 34.06 -11.71 19.70
CA LEU A 369 33.48 -10.44 20.14
C LEU A 369 32.26 -10.64 21.06
N ALA A 370 31.31 -11.49 20.66
CA ALA A 370 30.03 -11.66 21.37
C ALA A 370 30.15 -12.45 22.69
N ARG A 371 31.13 -13.36 22.81
CA ARG A 371 31.32 -14.24 23.98
C ARG A 371 32.49 -13.86 24.88
N LEU A 372 33.24 -12.80 24.56
CA LEU A 372 34.40 -12.35 25.32
C LEU A 372 35.46 -13.46 25.45
N CYS A 373 35.89 -14.02 24.32
CA CYS A 373 36.92 -15.06 24.34
C CYS A 373 38.31 -14.48 24.60
N ASP A 374 39.14 -15.17 25.38
CA ASP A 374 40.42 -14.64 25.84
C ASP A 374 41.39 -14.33 24.70
N LEU A 375 41.51 -15.23 23.70
CA LEU A 375 42.37 -15.03 22.52
C LEU A 375 41.93 -13.86 21.61
N PHE A 376 40.67 -13.42 21.72
CA PHE A 376 40.18 -12.21 21.06
C PHE A 376 40.50 -10.96 21.88
N ILE A 377 40.33 -11.02 23.21
CA ILE A 377 40.59 -9.90 24.13
C ILE A 377 42.08 -9.53 24.16
N ASP A 378 42.98 -10.51 24.20
CA ASP A 378 44.43 -10.26 24.18
C ASP A 378 44.89 -9.71 22.83
N GLY A 379 44.16 -10.00 21.76
CA GLY A 379 44.41 -9.52 20.40
C GLY A 379 45.16 -10.51 19.51
N SER A 380 45.58 -11.67 20.06
CA SER A 380 46.29 -12.73 19.32
C SER A 380 45.50 -13.21 18.10
N LEU A 381 44.17 -13.37 18.21
CA LEU A 381 43.31 -13.73 17.08
C LEU A 381 43.32 -12.65 15.98
N THR A 382 43.25 -11.37 16.38
CA THR A 382 43.26 -10.28 15.41
C THR A 382 44.62 -10.16 14.71
N ASP A 383 45.73 -10.29 15.44
CA ASP A 383 47.08 -10.19 14.89
C ASP A 383 47.42 -11.36 13.95
N PHE A 384 46.97 -12.58 14.28
CA PHE A 384 47.07 -13.73 13.39
C PHE A 384 46.38 -13.48 12.05
N VAL A 385 45.15 -12.95 12.07
CA VAL A 385 44.39 -12.65 10.84
C VAL A 385 45.02 -11.50 10.03
N VAL A 386 45.62 -10.49 10.67
CA VAL A 386 46.34 -9.40 9.95
C VAL A 386 47.56 -9.92 9.19
N ASN A 387 48.26 -10.90 9.77
CA ASN A 387 49.55 -11.40 9.28
C ASN A 387 49.41 -12.55 8.26
N ASP A 388 48.34 -13.34 8.34
CA ASP A 388 48.10 -14.46 7.40
C ASP A 388 47.85 -13.99 5.96
N GLY A 389 47.37 -12.75 5.76
CA GLY A 389 47.41 -12.03 4.47
C GLY A 389 46.59 -12.64 3.31
N THR A 390 45.90 -13.75 3.50
CA THR A 390 45.37 -14.60 2.41
C THR A 390 44.03 -14.13 1.82
N LEU A 391 43.29 -13.21 2.46
CA LEU A 391 41.93 -12.83 2.04
C LEU A 391 41.62 -11.34 2.20
N ASP A 392 41.57 -10.61 1.08
CA ASP A 392 41.20 -9.18 1.02
C ASP A 392 39.86 -8.89 1.70
N SER A 393 38.83 -9.72 1.51
CA SER A 393 37.49 -9.50 2.08
C SER A 393 37.45 -9.55 3.62
N THR A 394 38.38 -10.28 4.23
CA THR A 394 38.52 -10.41 5.69
C THR A 394 39.08 -9.12 6.31
N LEU A 395 39.95 -8.39 5.60
CA LEU A 395 40.55 -7.14 6.07
C LEU A 395 39.50 -6.05 6.33
N SER A 396 38.43 -5.98 5.52
CA SER A 396 37.34 -5.02 5.72
C SER A 396 36.52 -5.33 6.98
N ILE A 397 36.26 -6.62 7.26
CA ILE A 397 35.55 -7.05 8.49
C ILE A 397 36.41 -6.74 9.71
N LEU A 398 37.71 -7.04 9.63
CA LEU A 398 38.64 -6.78 10.72
C LEU A 398 38.77 -5.28 10.99
N LEU A 399 38.81 -4.45 9.94
CA LEU A 399 38.78 -2.99 10.07
C LEU A 399 37.52 -2.54 10.83
N GLN A 400 36.34 -3.01 10.44
CA GLN A 400 35.07 -2.69 11.12
C GLN A 400 35.13 -3.01 12.61
N ILE A 401 35.65 -4.18 12.97
CA ILE A 401 35.68 -4.66 14.36
C ILE A 401 36.74 -3.95 15.20
N VAL A 402 37.93 -3.73 14.65
CA VAL A 402 39.01 -2.97 15.33
C VAL A 402 38.58 -1.52 15.55
N THR A 403 37.80 -0.93 14.64
CA THR A 403 37.26 0.42 14.81
C THR A 403 36.34 0.53 16.03
N PHE A 404 35.73 -0.54 16.54
CA PHE A 404 34.94 -0.47 17.78
C PHE A 404 35.77 -0.15 19.04
N PHE A 405 37.08 -0.40 19.02
CA PHE A 405 37.95 -0.28 20.19
C PHE A 405 38.93 0.90 20.04
N PRO A 406 38.75 1.99 20.81
CA PRO A 406 39.65 3.15 20.75
C PRO A 406 41.11 2.82 21.07
N SER A 407 41.37 1.85 21.97
CA SER A 407 42.72 1.40 22.34
C SER A 407 43.54 0.83 21.18
N GLU A 408 42.89 0.36 20.11
CA GLU A 408 43.52 -0.29 18.96
C GLU A 408 43.72 0.67 17.76
N SER A 409 43.74 1.99 17.99
CA SER A 409 43.83 3.00 16.93
C SER A 409 45.05 2.82 16.01
N ARG A 410 46.18 2.29 16.52
CA ARG A 410 47.36 1.98 15.69
C ARG A 410 47.10 0.82 14.72
N LYS A 411 46.43 -0.25 15.17
CA LYS A 411 46.03 -1.38 14.30
C LYS A 411 44.99 -0.95 13.27
N MET A 412 44.03 -0.10 13.69
CA MET A 412 43.05 0.51 12.80
C MET A 412 43.71 1.26 11.64
N ASP A 413 44.76 2.04 11.91
CA ASP A 413 45.47 2.81 10.88
C ASP A 413 46.21 1.94 9.86
N VAL A 414 46.82 0.85 10.33
CA VAL A 414 47.47 -0.13 9.43
C VAL A 414 46.43 -0.81 8.54
N LEU A 415 45.30 -1.23 9.12
CA LEU A 415 44.20 -1.86 8.38
C LEU A 415 43.53 -0.90 7.40
N TYR A 416 43.32 0.36 7.79
CA TYR A 416 42.76 1.39 6.91
C TYR A 416 43.61 1.58 5.65
N LYS A 417 44.94 1.70 5.80
CA LYS A 417 45.87 1.80 4.66
C LYS A 417 45.81 0.57 3.75
N LYS A 418 45.77 -0.63 4.33
CA LYS A 418 45.64 -1.90 3.57
C LYS A 418 44.32 -1.99 2.81
N VAL A 419 43.20 -1.57 3.40
CA VAL A 419 41.87 -1.62 2.75
C VAL A 419 41.74 -0.59 1.63
N VAL A 420 42.26 0.63 1.83
CA VAL A 420 42.27 1.68 0.78
C VAL A 420 43.12 1.26 -0.42
N ALA A 421 44.21 0.52 -0.20
CA ALA A 421 45.10 0.04 -1.27
C ALA A 421 44.52 -1.10 -2.13
N LYS A 422 43.31 -1.57 -1.86
CA LYS A 422 42.65 -2.63 -2.66
C LYS A 422 42.37 -2.17 -4.08
N ARG A 423 42.63 -3.05 -5.05
CA ARG A 423 42.38 -2.78 -6.49
C ARG A 423 40.91 -2.57 -6.85
N LYS A 424 39.97 -3.21 -6.14
CA LYS A 424 38.52 -3.08 -6.36
C LYS A 424 37.81 -2.85 -5.03
N LEU A 425 37.24 -1.66 -4.85
CA LEU A 425 36.45 -1.30 -3.68
C LEU A 425 34.96 -1.44 -4.00
N SER A 426 34.23 -2.26 -3.24
CA SER A 426 32.77 -2.32 -3.34
C SER A 426 32.13 -1.04 -2.80
N VAL A 427 30.86 -0.77 -3.13
CA VAL A 427 30.09 0.33 -2.51
C VAL A 427 30.11 0.22 -0.98
N THR A 428 30.01 -1.00 -0.45
CA THR A 428 30.03 -1.26 0.99
C THR A 428 31.41 -1.01 1.63
N ASP A 429 32.50 -1.30 0.92
CA ASP A 429 33.87 -0.99 1.39
C ASP A 429 34.12 0.53 1.36
N ARG A 430 33.61 1.24 0.34
CA ARG A 430 33.68 2.71 0.27
C ARG A 430 32.93 3.37 1.41
N PHE A 431 31.74 2.86 1.75
CA PHE A 431 30.97 3.32 2.90
C PHE A 431 31.72 3.07 4.23
N LEU A 432 32.33 1.89 4.39
CA LEU A 432 33.16 1.60 5.56
C LEU A 432 34.35 2.57 5.67
N ILE A 433 35.07 2.80 4.57
CA ILE A 433 36.19 3.77 4.52
C ILE A 433 35.71 5.17 4.92
N TYR A 434 34.57 5.60 4.39
CA TYR A 434 33.94 6.88 4.73
C TYR A 434 33.69 7.00 6.25
N GLN A 435 33.06 6.00 6.88
CA GLN A 435 32.78 6.05 8.32
C GLN A 435 34.06 5.97 9.16
N VAL A 436 35.00 5.08 8.82
CA VAL A 436 36.26 4.91 9.55
C VAL A 436 37.10 6.17 9.48
N TYR A 437 37.15 6.86 8.33
CA TYR A 437 37.85 8.13 8.20
C TYR A 437 37.30 9.19 9.16
N ARG A 438 35.96 9.31 9.27
CA ARG A 438 35.33 10.26 10.22
C ARG A 438 35.60 9.92 11.68
N ILE A 439 35.56 8.63 12.04
CA ILE A 439 35.91 8.20 13.41
C ILE A 439 37.39 8.48 13.70
N LYS A 440 38.27 8.21 12.74
CA LYS A 440 39.70 8.51 12.84
C LYS A 440 39.92 10.01 13.07
N MET A 441 39.25 10.87 12.31
CA MET A 441 39.33 12.33 12.52
C MET A 441 38.81 12.75 13.90
N ARG A 442 37.69 12.18 14.37
CA ARG A 442 37.16 12.46 15.72
C ARG A 442 38.13 12.05 16.84
N ARG A 443 38.86 10.93 16.66
CA ARG A 443 39.84 10.42 17.65
C ARG A 443 41.15 11.21 17.67
N LEU A 444 41.46 11.96 16.62
CA LEU A 444 42.63 12.83 16.56
C LEU A 444 42.34 14.15 17.29
N VAL A 445 43.29 14.61 18.10
CA VAL A 445 43.20 15.87 18.86
C VAL A 445 43.94 17.02 18.14
N SER A 446 44.81 16.70 17.17
CA SER A 446 45.68 17.66 16.47
C SER A 446 45.05 18.26 15.21
N ASP A 447 45.38 19.51 14.91
CA ASP A 447 45.05 20.18 13.64
C ASP A 447 45.66 19.44 12.44
N THR A 448 44.84 19.13 11.45
CA THR A 448 45.24 18.62 10.13
C THR A 448 45.13 19.72 9.08
N LYS A 449 45.73 19.52 7.90
CA LYS A 449 45.59 20.45 6.76
C LYS A 449 44.12 20.68 6.39
N ASP A 450 43.32 19.61 6.39
CA ASP A 450 41.90 19.65 6.04
C ASP A 450 41.07 20.44 7.08
N THR A 451 41.37 20.30 8.37
CA THR A 451 40.70 21.09 9.42
C THR A 451 41.08 22.57 9.38
N LEU A 452 42.31 22.90 8.95
CA LEU A 452 42.74 24.29 8.78
C LEU A 452 42.03 24.98 7.60
N GLU A 453 41.85 24.29 6.48
CA GLU A 453 41.10 24.80 5.33
C GLU A 453 39.62 25.03 5.69
N LEU A 454 39.01 24.08 6.41
CA LEU A 454 37.64 24.20 6.91
C LEU A 454 37.49 25.40 7.88
N TYR A 455 38.48 25.63 8.75
CA TYR A 455 38.53 26.78 9.65
C TYR A 455 38.57 28.11 8.90
N ASN A 456 39.47 28.24 7.92
CA ASN A 456 39.58 29.47 7.14
C ASN A 456 38.26 29.78 6.41
N LYS A 457 37.57 28.75 5.92
CA LYS A 457 36.25 28.91 5.29
C LYS A 457 35.15 29.34 6.28
N LEU A 458 35.14 28.78 7.49
CA LEU A 458 34.21 29.16 8.55
C LEU A 458 34.44 30.61 9.00
N LYS A 459 35.70 30.97 9.26
CA LYS A 459 36.09 32.33 9.63
C LYS A 459 35.67 33.35 8.57
N ALA A 460 35.98 33.10 7.29
CA ALA A 460 35.56 33.97 6.19
C ALA A 460 34.02 34.13 6.10
N LYS A 461 33.25 33.06 6.34
CA LYS A 461 31.78 33.14 6.40
C LYS A 461 31.29 33.94 7.62
N ASN A 462 31.93 33.75 8.78
CA ASN A 462 31.61 34.48 10.02
C ASN A 462 31.87 35.99 9.84
N ASP A 463 33.04 36.37 9.33
CA ASP A 463 33.41 37.77 9.07
C ASP A 463 32.46 38.43 8.05
N ALA A 464 32.06 37.70 7.00
CA ALA A 464 31.06 38.18 6.05
C ALA A 464 29.70 38.41 6.73
N CYS A 465 29.27 37.52 7.63
CA CYS A 465 28.03 37.67 8.38
C CYS A 465 28.07 38.90 9.30
N LYS A 466 29.18 39.11 10.03
CA LYS A 466 29.40 40.30 10.86
C LYS A 466 29.31 41.59 10.05
N SER A 467 29.95 41.62 8.87
CA SER A 467 29.90 42.77 7.97
C SER A 467 28.48 43.07 7.49
N ILE A 468 27.70 42.04 7.13
CA ILE A 468 26.30 42.19 6.72
C ILE A 468 25.42 42.73 7.86
N ILE A 469 25.59 42.24 9.08
CA ILE A 469 24.86 42.73 10.26
C ILE A 469 25.19 44.21 10.51
N LYS A 470 26.47 44.61 10.43
CA LYS A 470 26.87 46.01 10.55
C LYS A 470 26.27 46.89 9.46
N SER A 471 26.23 46.39 8.22
CA SER A 471 25.66 47.09 7.08
C SER A 471 24.16 47.37 7.19
N PHE A 472 23.43 46.68 8.07
CA PHE A 472 22.00 46.94 8.29
C PHE A 472 21.78 48.36 8.83
N TRP A 473 22.66 48.85 9.70
CA TRP A 473 22.54 50.18 10.32
C TRP A 473 22.78 51.33 9.35
N ASP A 474 23.44 51.07 8.21
CA ASP A 474 23.71 52.03 7.14
C ASP A 474 22.57 52.14 6.11
N LYS A 475 21.58 51.25 6.17
CA LYS A 475 20.48 51.23 5.20
C LYS A 475 19.40 52.24 5.55
N GLN A 476 18.91 52.97 4.54
CA GLN A 476 17.76 53.87 4.66
C GLN A 476 16.44 53.11 4.70
N GLU A 477 16.33 52.01 3.95
CA GLU A 477 15.16 51.13 3.92
C GLU A 477 15.58 49.65 3.97
N SER A 478 14.79 48.84 4.66
CA SER A 478 14.99 47.39 4.75
C SER A 478 13.63 46.69 4.74
N ASN A 479 13.58 45.51 4.11
CA ASN A 479 12.37 44.72 3.94
C ASN A 479 12.48 43.40 4.70
N ASN A 480 11.34 42.74 4.97
CA ASN A 480 11.29 41.39 5.54
C ASN A 480 12.21 40.39 4.81
N ALA A 481 12.32 40.50 3.49
CA ALA A 481 13.22 39.67 2.67
C ALA A 481 14.70 39.75 3.11
N PHE A 482 15.17 40.92 3.58
CA PHE A 482 16.54 41.08 4.09
C PHE A 482 16.74 40.33 5.42
N LEU A 483 15.80 40.45 6.36
CA LEU A 483 15.85 39.71 7.63
C LEU A 483 15.76 38.20 7.42
N SER A 484 14.92 37.75 6.49
CA SER A 484 14.83 36.34 6.07
C SER A 484 16.16 35.84 5.50
N SER A 485 16.80 36.59 4.61
CA SER A 485 18.14 36.26 4.09
C SER A 485 19.21 36.22 5.17
N MET A 486 19.18 37.18 6.09
CA MET A 486 20.11 37.24 7.22
C MET A 486 19.90 36.05 8.16
N SER A 487 18.65 35.70 8.47
CA SER A 487 18.30 34.53 9.29
C SER A 487 18.76 33.22 8.62
N ILE A 488 18.58 33.08 7.30
CA ILE A 488 19.07 31.90 6.57
C ILE A 488 20.59 31.84 6.62
N MET A 489 21.28 32.96 6.47
CA MET A 489 22.75 33.01 6.56
C MET A 489 23.24 32.66 7.97
N ILE A 490 22.65 33.24 9.01
CA ILE A 490 22.98 32.94 10.41
C ILE A 490 22.73 31.46 10.70
N ASN A 491 21.58 30.92 10.29
CA ASN A 491 21.27 29.51 10.49
C ASN A 491 22.17 28.58 9.65
N ASP A 492 22.52 28.93 8.41
CA ASP A 492 23.47 28.17 7.57
C ASP A 492 24.85 28.11 8.22
N ILE A 493 25.31 29.24 8.78
CA ILE A 493 26.60 29.32 9.47
C ILE A 493 26.55 28.55 10.80
N ASP A 494 25.48 28.69 11.60
CA ASP A 494 25.28 27.92 12.85
C ASP A 494 25.25 26.42 12.56
N ASP A 495 24.50 26.00 11.52
CA ASP A 495 24.43 24.62 11.05
C ASP A 495 25.80 24.13 10.59
N PHE A 496 26.58 24.97 9.88
CA PHE A 496 27.91 24.63 9.42
C PHE A 496 28.93 24.53 10.56
N PHE A 497 28.85 25.40 11.58
CA PHE A 497 29.65 25.31 12.81
C PHE A 497 29.30 24.04 13.60
N LYS A 498 28.02 23.77 13.84
CA LYS A 498 27.56 22.56 14.53
C LYS A 498 28.00 21.30 13.79
N ALA A 499 27.88 21.26 12.46
CA ALA A 499 28.37 20.15 11.66
C ALA A 499 29.90 19.98 11.81
N SER A 500 30.65 21.07 11.76
CA SER A 500 32.12 21.07 11.87
C SER A 500 32.60 20.65 13.27
N LEU A 501 31.95 21.13 14.34
CA LEU A 501 32.20 20.76 15.73
C LEU A 501 31.78 19.31 16.03
N SER A 502 30.72 18.80 15.41
CA SER A 502 30.35 17.37 15.53
C SER A 502 31.37 16.44 14.86
N GLY A 503 32.10 16.94 13.85
CA GLY A 503 33.23 16.26 13.22
C GLY A 503 34.52 16.37 14.04
N ASN A 504 34.75 17.52 14.68
CA ASN A 504 35.98 17.86 15.38
C ASN A 504 35.69 18.48 16.77
N PRO A 505 35.19 17.69 17.73
CA PRO A 505 34.67 18.20 19.00
C PRO A 505 35.72 18.81 19.93
N ASN A 506 37.00 18.48 19.75
CA ASN A 506 38.11 18.92 20.58
C ASN A 506 39.00 19.99 19.92
N ASN A 507 38.59 20.55 18.78
CA ASN A 507 39.38 21.58 18.13
C ASN A 507 39.16 22.94 18.81
N LEU A 508 40.22 23.48 19.42
CA LEU A 508 40.17 24.74 20.15
C LEU A 508 39.84 25.94 19.24
N ARG A 509 40.34 25.94 17.99
CA ARG A 509 40.11 27.03 17.03
C ARG A 509 38.65 27.11 16.61
N PHE A 510 38.04 25.98 16.27
CA PHE A 510 36.61 25.94 15.94
C PHE A 510 35.72 26.36 17.10
N THR A 511 36.04 25.93 18.32
CA THR A 511 35.22 26.22 19.50
C THR A 511 35.28 27.70 19.87
N ASN A 512 36.46 28.32 19.80
CA ASN A 512 36.62 29.76 20.01
C ASN A 512 35.92 30.59 18.93
N GLU A 513 36.08 30.23 17.66
CA GLU A 513 35.41 30.92 16.54
C GLU A 513 33.88 30.75 16.60
N TYR A 514 33.39 29.60 17.04
CA TYR A 514 31.95 29.39 17.24
C TYR A 514 31.41 30.23 18.40
N ALA A 515 32.15 30.35 19.51
CA ALA A 515 31.77 31.24 20.61
C ALA A 515 31.70 32.71 20.15
N ASP A 516 32.63 33.13 19.28
CA ASP A 516 32.62 34.46 18.66
C ASP A 516 31.44 34.65 17.70
N PHE A 517 31.13 33.68 16.84
CA PHE A 517 29.92 33.71 16.00
C PHE A 517 28.63 33.78 16.82
N LEU A 518 28.54 33.01 17.91
CA LEU A 518 27.38 33.00 18.81
C LEU A 518 27.21 34.36 19.52
N ALA A 519 28.31 35.00 19.90
CA ALA A 519 28.29 36.30 20.57
C ALA A 519 27.98 37.46 19.59
N GLU A 520 28.67 37.54 18.46
CA GLU A 520 28.61 38.67 17.51
C GLU A 520 27.45 38.58 16.51
N CYS A 521 27.16 37.38 15.98
CA CYS A 521 26.16 37.22 14.92
C CYS A 521 24.80 36.77 15.47
N LYS A 522 24.78 35.68 16.25
CA LYS A 522 23.52 35.09 16.76
C LYS A 522 23.00 35.79 18.02
N CYS A 523 23.87 36.46 18.77
CA CYS A 523 23.58 37.07 20.08
C CYS A 523 23.02 36.07 21.12
N ASP A 524 23.51 34.82 21.08
CA ASP A 524 23.18 33.75 22.05
C ASP A 524 24.29 33.67 23.10
N PHE A 525 24.21 34.54 24.10
CA PHE A 525 25.29 34.72 25.08
C PHE A 525 25.46 33.51 26.00
N ASP A 526 24.36 32.86 26.38
CA ASP A 526 24.42 31.67 27.23
C ASP A 526 25.15 30.51 26.52
N GLN A 527 24.85 30.29 25.23
CA GLN A 527 25.53 29.27 24.45
C GLN A 527 26.99 29.66 24.15
N ALA A 528 27.26 30.95 23.88
CA ALA A 528 28.63 31.45 23.68
C ALA A 528 29.51 31.23 24.91
N VAL A 529 28.99 31.51 26.11
CA VAL A 529 29.69 31.27 27.40
C VAL A 529 29.95 29.78 27.59
N LYS A 530 28.97 28.91 27.32
CA LYS A 530 29.15 27.46 27.42
C LYS A 530 30.24 26.94 26.48
N GLU A 531 30.24 27.39 25.22
CA GLU A 531 31.27 26.99 24.26
C GLU A 531 32.65 27.58 24.61
N LYS A 532 32.73 28.79 25.19
CA LYS A 532 34.00 29.33 25.69
C LYS A 532 34.54 28.55 26.89
N ILE A 533 33.70 28.18 27.85
CA ILE A 533 34.09 27.33 29.00
C ILE A 533 34.58 25.97 28.51
N LYS A 534 33.91 25.42 27.49
CA LYS A 534 34.35 24.20 26.83
C LYS A 534 35.69 24.40 26.13
N ALA A 535 35.93 25.53 25.47
CA ALA A 535 37.22 25.87 24.87
C ALA A 535 38.34 25.96 25.93
N GLU A 536 38.10 26.63 27.07
CA GLU A 536 39.05 26.66 28.20
C GLU A 536 39.33 25.24 28.72
N SER A 537 38.28 24.44 28.91
CA SER A 537 38.42 23.05 29.38
C SER A 537 39.19 22.17 28.38
N ILE A 538 39.00 22.36 27.08
CA ILE A 538 39.80 21.71 26.02
C ILE A 538 41.26 22.15 26.13
N GLY A 539 41.51 23.45 26.36
CA GLY A 539 42.84 24.00 26.62
C GLY A 539 43.52 23.40 27.86
N ASP A 540 42.74 23.12 28.91
CA ASP A 540 43.18 22.43 30.14
C ASP A 540 43.40 20.91 29.95
N GLY A 541 43.11 20.37 28.76
CA GLY A 541 43.31 18.96 28.39
C GLY A 541 42.10 18.04 28.56
N HIS A 542 40.90 18.57 28.82
CA HIS A 542 39.67 17.76 28.84
C HIS A 542 39.24 17.33 27.42
N ASN A 543 38.88 16.06 27.27
CA ASN A 543 38.40 15.48 26.00
C ASN A 543 36.87 15.34 26.01
N PHE A 544 36.21 16.00 25.05
CA PHE A 544 34.75 15.99 24.87
C PHE A 544 34.27 15.06 23.74
N ASN A 545 35.18 14.34 23.08
CA ASN A 545 34.81 13.38 22.04
C ASN A 545 34.14 12.15 22.67
N VAL A 546 32.88 11.91 22.31
CA VAL A 546 32.16 10.69 22.67
C VAL A 546 32.26 9.72 21.50
N ASP A 547 33.00 8.63 21.70
CA ASP A 547 33.16 7.60 20.68
C ASP A 547 31.86 6.79 20.51
N VAL A 548 31.07 7.16 19.50
CA VAL A 548 29.79 6.54 19.18
C VAL A 548 29.95 5.06 18.83
N SER A 549 31.05 4.68 18.17
CA SER A 549 31.31 3.29 17.79
C SER A 549 31.55 2.42 19.03
N PHE A 550 32.40 2.87 19.95
CA PHE A 550 32.63 2.19 21.23
C PHE A 550 31.36 2.09 22.07
N ARG A 551 30.62 3.21 22.21
CA ARG A 551 29.36 3.25 22.95
C ARG A 551 28.33 2.27 22.36
N SER A 552 28.27 2.12 21.04
CA SER A 552 27.35 1.20 20.38
C SER A 552 27.64 -0.26 20.74
N VAL A 553 28.92 -0.65 20.77
CA VAL A 553 29.35 -2.01 21.15
C VAL A 553 29.11 -2.27 22.63
N VAL A 554 29.46 -1.34 23.51
CA VAL A 554 29.25 -1.49 24.96
C VAL A 554 27.77 -1.60 25.31
N ASN A 555 26.90 -0.82 24.65
CA ASN A 555 25.45 -0.94 24.87
C ASN A 555 24.93 -2.33 24.46
N LYS A 556 25.50 -2.92 23.41
CA LYS A 556 25.09 -4.23 22.91
C LYS A 556 25.69 -5.39 23.69
N PHE A 557 26.93 -5.24 24.11
CA PHE A 557 27.73 -6.21 24.86
C PHE A 557 28.22 -5.57 26.17
N PRO A 558 27.33 -5.33 27.16
CA PRO A 558 27.68 -4.61 28.38
C PRO A 558 28.70 -5.33 29.26
N ARG A 559 28.94 -6.62 29.00
CA ARG A 559 29.94 -7.43 29.72
C ARG A 559 31.37 -6.88 29.59
N PHE A 560 31.71 -6.19 28.48
CA PHE A 560 33.02 -5.53 28.35
C PHE A 560 33.33 -4.54 29.49
N LEU A 561 32.31 -3.81 29.97
CA LEU A 561 32.45 -2.92 31.13
C LEU A 561 32.16 -3.62 32.45
N LYS A 562 31.12 -4.48 32.52
CA LYS A 562 30.73 -5.17 33.77
C LYS A 562 31.84 -6.09 34.29
N ASP A 563 32.56 -6.76 33.39
CA ASP A 563 33.65 -7.67 33.74
C ASP A 563 35.00 -6.94 33.90
N LYS A 564 34.99 -5.59 33.80
CA LYS A 564 36.16 -4.69 33.90
C LYS A 564 37.29 -5.03 32.92
N ILE A 565 36.96 -5.45 31.70
CA ILE A 565 37.96 -5.69 30.63
C ILE A 565 38.41 -4.35 30.05
N LEU A 566 37.46 -3.45 29.81
CA LEU A 566 37.67 -2.10 29.31
C LEU A 566 37.15 -1.06 30.32
N ASP A 567 37.82 0.09 30.41
CA ASP A 567 37.31 1.25 31.13
C ASP A 567 36.26 2.01 30.30
N THR A 568 35.62 3.02 30.90
CA THR A 568 34.62 3.87 30.23
C THR A 568 35.19 4.70 29.06
N GLN A 569 36.51 4.75 28.91
CA GLN A 569 37.24 5.43 27.84
C GLN A 569 37.76 4.45 26.76
N GLY A 570 37.47 3.15 26.89
CA GLY A 570 37.89 2.11 25.95
C GLY A 570 39.34 1.66 26.09
N ARG A 571 40.01 1.94 27.22
CA ARG A 571 41.36 1.43 27.55
C ARG A 571 41.26 0.08 28.25
N ARG A 572 42.21 -0.82 27.99
CA ARG A 572 42.30 -2.13 28.66
C ARG A 572 42.70 -1.96 30.13
N VAL A 573 41.93 -2.55 31.05
CA VAL A 573 42.29 -2.61 32.47
C VAL A 573 43.25 -3.78 32.68
N LYS A 574 44.53 -3.51 32.96
CA LYS A 574 45.48 -4.57 33.32
C LYS A 574 45.09 -5.15 34.68
N ARG A 575 44.63 -6.40 34.72
CA ARG A 575 44.63 -7.19 35.95
C ARG A 575 46.06 -7.69 36.17
N THR A 576 46.79 -7.09 37.10
CA THR A 576 48.01 -7.69 37.64
C THR A 576 47.63 -8.96 38.38
N ALA A 577 48.03 -10.11 37.84
CA ALA A 577 47.89 -11.41 38.47
C ALA A 577 49.00 -11.60 39.52
N HIS A 578 48.96 -10.81 40.59
CA HIS A 578 49.50 -11.12 41.93
C HIS A 578 49.31 -9.87 42.79
N ASP A 579 48.23 -9.80 43.56
CA ASP A 579 48.16 -8.91 44.72
C ASP A 579 47.43 -9.64 45.85
N LYS A 580 48.12 -10.64 46.38
CA LYS A 580 47.96 -11.07 47.77
C LYS A 580 49.07 -10.39 48.56
N GLY A 581 48.71 -9.32 49.27
CA GLY A 581 49.43 -8.80 50.43
C GLY A 581 50.73 -8.07 50.16
N SER A 582 50.69 -6.74 50.13
CA SER A 582 51.58 -5.93 50.97
C SER A 582 51.00 -4.53 51.18
N SER A 583 51.01 -4.10 52.44
CA SER A 583 50.75 -2.74 52.87
C SER A 583 51.90 -1.83 52.45
N SER A 584 51.62 -0.75 51.73
CA SER A 584 52.48 0.43 51.71
C SER A 584 51.64 1.70 51.85
N LYS A 585 51.99 2.47 52.87
CA LYS A 585 51.49 3.82 53.16
C LYS A 585 52.14 4.84 52.21
N ASP A 586 51.36 5.89 51.96
CA ASP A 586 51.74 7.25 51.59
C ASP A 586 52.28 7.55 50.18
N SER A 587 51.47 8.27 49.40
CA SER A 587 51.72 9.71 49.17
C SER A 587 50.50 10.39 48.52
N LYS A 588 50.21 11.59 49.02
CA LYS A 588 49.12 12.48 48.58
C LYS A 588 49.25 12.83 47.09
N SER A 589 48.19 12.64 46.33
CA SER A 589 47.69 13.69 45.43
C SER A 589 46.17 13.70 45.49
N GLN A 590 45.66 14.84 45.94
CA GLN A 590 44.24 15.11 46.11
C GLN A 590 43.63 15.37 44.74
N ALA A 591 43.50 14.31 43.94
CA ALA A 591 42.63 14.29 42.77
C ALA A 591 41.42 13.44 43.13
N SER A 592 40.51 14.04 43.91
CA SER A 592 39.17 13.48 44.10
C SER A 592 38.45 13.50 42.76
N SER A 593 38.57 12.43 41.99
CA SER A 593 37.65 12.09 40.92
C SER A 593 36.31 11.72 41.56
N LYS A 594 35.58 12.76 42.00
CA LYS A 594 34.12 12.65 42.11
C LYS A 594 33.64 12.22 40.73
N GLY A 595 33.15 10.99 40.65
CA GLY A 595 32.44 10.49 39.48
C GLY A 595 31.24 11.38 39.23
N THR A 596 31.38 12.33 38.31
CA THR A 596 30.28 13.11 37.80
C THR A 596 29.44 12.19 36.93
N SER A 597 28.36 11.68 37.51
CA SER A 597 27.21 11.22 36.77
C SER A 597 26.84 12.27 35.71
N ASN A 598 26.60 11.82 34.48
CA ASN A 598 26.10 12.61 33.33
C ASN A 598 24.67 13.15 33.57
N SER A 599 24.46 13.89 34.66
CA SER A 599 23.29 14.71 34.91
C SER A 599 23.67 16.15 34.63
N SER A 600 23.17 16.69 33.51
CA SER A 600 23.16 18.11 33.13
C SER A 600 24.48 18.87 33.27
N GLN A 601 24.96 19.46 32.16
CA GLN A 601 25.90 20.59 32.17
C GLN A 601 25.29 21.80 32.91
N SER A 602 25.10 21.71 34.23
CA SER A 602 24.94 22.89 35.07
C SER A 602 26.33 23.45 35.25
N VAL A 603 26.72 24.32 34.31
CA VAL A 603 27.85 25.22 34.51
C VAL A 603 27.57 25.99 35.80
N ASP A 604 28.51 25.98 36.76
CA ASP A 604 28.40 26.83 37.95
C ASP A 604 28.11 28.27 37.51
N ILE A 605 27.01 28.83 38.00
CA ILE A 605 26.53 30.18 37.62
C ILE A 605 27.65 31.21 37.85
N GLU A 606 28.43 31.05 38.93
CA GLU A 606 29.58 31.91 39.23
C GLU A 606 30.71 31.80 38.20
N ARG A 607 31.00 30.59 37.69
CA ARG A 607 32.01 30.38 36.62
C ARG A 607 31.52 30.94 35.29
N ALA A 608 30.22 30.78 34.98
CA ALA A 608 29.61 31.38 33.80
C ALA A 608 29.65 32.91 33.84
N GLU A 609 29.32 33.54 34.97
CA GLU A 609 29.39 34.99 35.14
C GLU A 609 30.81 35.54 35.06
N MET A 610 31.79 34.84 35.63
CA MET A 610 33.20 35.23 35.57
C MET A 610 33.74 35.20 34.14
N VAL A 611 33.41 34.15 33.39
CA VAL A 611 33.79 33.99 31.98
C VAL A 611 33.03 35.00 31.11
N CYS A 612 31.76 35.26 31.40
CA CYS A 612 30.96 36.26 30.68
C CYS A 612 31.54 37.68 30.80
N LYS A 613 32.05 38.08 31.98
CA LYS A 613 32.73 39.38 32.17
C LYS A 613 34.03 39.50 31.39
N LYS A 614 34.71 38.39 31.11
CA LYS A 614 35.95 38.36 30.30
C LYS A 614 35.68 38.46 28.80
N ILE A 615 34.51 38.02 28.34
CA ILE A 615 34.21 37.90 26.90
C ILE A 615 33.43 39.13 26.39
N LEU A 616 32.43 39.62 27.14
CA LEU A 616 31.42 40.56 26.64
C LEU A 616 31.51 41.94 27.29
N ARG A 617 31.38 42.99 26.47
CA ARG A 617 31.20 44.36 26.93
C ARG A 617 29.81 44.55 27.55
N ASP A 618 29.73 45.18 28.72
CA ASP A 618 28.47 45.40 29.46
C ASP A 618 27.69 44.09 29.74
N SER A 619 28.44 43.02 30.07
CA SER A 619 27.96 41.64 30.27
C SER A 619 26.67 41.52 31.08
N LYS A 620 26.56 42.19 32.24
CA LYS A 620 25.37 42.11 33.11
C LYS A 620 24.07 42.55 32.42
N VAL A 621 24.10 43.68 31.71
CA VAL A 621 22.90 44.26 31.09
C VAL A 621 22.48 43.43 29.88
N ARG A 622 23.46 42.97 29.08
CA ARG A 622 23.20 42.14 27.89
C ARG A 622 22.66 40.76 28.25
N LEU A 623 23.18 40.13 29.30
CA LEU A 623 22.69 38.84 29.77
C LEU A 623 21.25 38.96 30.29
N ALA A 624 20.98 39.98 31.12
CA ALA A 624 19.63 40.25 31.62
C ALA A 624 18.63 40.53 30.49
N PHE A 625 19.04 41.28 29.47
CA PHE A 625 18.23 41.55 28.28
C PHE A 625 18.00 40.27 27.46
N HIS A 626 19.02 39.45 27.28
CA HIS A 626 18.92 38.15 26.60
C HIS A 626 17.94 37.21 27.31
N HIS A 627 18.06 37.02 28.62
CA HIS A 627 17.12 36.21 29.41
C HIS A 627 15.69 36.73 29.37
N SER A 628 15.51 38.04 29.21
CA SER A 628 14.18 38.64 29.08
C SER A 628 13.52 38.41 27.71
N ILE A 629 14.30 38.12 26.66
CA ILE A 629 13.82 38.04 25.27
C ILE A 629 13.88 36.61 24.71
N MET A 630 14.76 35.74 25.21
CA MET A 630 15.04 34.43 24.61
C MET A 630 13.76 33.54 24.47
N ASP A 631 12.83 33.65 25.42
CA ASP A 631 11.57 32.90 25.41
C ASP A 631 10.39 33.63 24.72
N THR A 632 10.61 34.87 24.26
CA THR A 632 9.56 35.67 23.61
C THR A 632 9.33 35.19 22.18
N LYS A 633 8.41 34.24 22.02
CA LYS A 633 7.93 33.81 20.70
C LYS A 633 6.74 34.67 20.25
N PRO A 634 6.66 35.00 18.95
CA PRO A 634 5.48 35.69 18.43
C PRO A 634 4.24 34.83 18.65
N ILE A 635 3.12 35.48 18.97
CA ILE A 635 1.83 34.81 19.25
C ILE A 635 1.45 33.89 18.07
N GLN A 636 1.76 34.32 16.84
CA GLN A 636 1.55 33.61 15.59
C GLN A 636 2.13 32.18 15.61
N TYR A 637 3.25 31.94 16.30
CA TYR A 637 3.81 30.59 16.41
C TYR A 637 2.85 29.61 17.09
N LYS A 638 2.24 30.01 18.22
CA LYS A 638 1.27 29.17 18.94
C LYS A 638 -0.01 28.95 18.11
N VAL A 639 -0.44 30.00 17.41
CA VAL A 639 -1.63 29.96 16.55
C VAL A 639 -1.42 29.02 15.35
N ILE A 640 -0.22 29.01 14.72
CA ILE A 640 0.11 28.08 13.63
C ILE A 640 -0.01 26.62 14.09
N VAL A 641 0.57 26.28 15.23
CA VAL A 641 0.50 24.91 15.76
C VAL A 641 -0.94 24.49 16.02
N GLY A 642 -1.76 25.37 16.62
CA GLY A 642 -3.19 25.13 16.79
C GLY A 642 -3.93 24.95 15.46
N ASN A 643 -3.63 25.78 14.46
CA ASN A 643 -4.26 25.72 13.14
C ASN A 643 -4.00 24.39 12.43
N ILE A 644 -2.78 23.84 12.53
CA ILE A 644 -2.46 22.54 11.92
C ILE A 644 -3.39 21.43 12.43
N PHE A 645 -3.69 21.39 13.73
CA PHE A 645 -4.61 20.40 14.29
C PHE A 645 -6.04 20.60 13.80
N VAL A 646 -6.48 21.86 13.68
CA VAL A 646 -7.80 22.21 13.13
C VAL A 646 -7.89 21.80 11.66
N ASP A 647 -6.87 22.09 10.85
CA ASP A 647 -6.83 21.75 9.43
C ASP A 647 -6.98 20.24 9.21
N VAL A 648 -6.20 19.43 9.95
CA VAL A 648 -6.29 17.96 9.88
C VAL A 648 -7.67 17.46 10.30
N PHE A 649 -8.23 18.02 11.37
CA PHE A 649 -9.57 17.65 11.83
C PHE A 649 -10.66 17.97 10.81
N VAL A 650 -10.61 19.16 10.20
CA VAL A 650 -11.56 19.61 9.16
C VAL A 650 -11.50 18.70 7.94
N ILE A 651 -10.30 18.38 7.44
CA ILE A 651 -10.12 17.47 6.30
C ILE A 651 -10.73 16.10 6.62
N LEU A 652 -10.39 15.50 7.77
CA LEU A 652 -10.93 14.19 8.16
C LEU A 652 -12.45 14.22 8.32
N PHE A 653 -12.99 15.25 8.96
CA PHE A 653 -14.43 15.39 9.18
C PHE A 653 -15.22 15.39 7.87
N PHE A 654 -14.80 16.18 6.86
CA PHE A 654 -15.52 16.24 5.59
C PHE A 654 -15.38 14.95 4.77
N TYR A 655 -14.19 14.35 4.71
CA TYR A 655 -14.00 13.10 3.95
C TYR A 655 -14.76 11.93 4.56
N ILE A 656 -14.62 11.74 5.89
CA ILE A 656 -15.30 10.65 6.60
C ILE A 656 -16.81 10.90 6.63
N GLY A 657 -17.22 12.15 6.89
CA GLY A 657 -18.63 12.54 6.90
C GLY A 657 -19.31 12.29 5.56
N TYR A 658 -18.66 12.68 4.45
CA TYR A 658 -19.19 12.44 3.11
C TYR A 658 -19.25 10.94 2.77
N PHE A 659 -18.22 10.16 3.14
CA PHE A 659 -18.23 8.72 2.94
C PHE A 659 -19.38 8.00 3.68
N ILE A 660 -19.60 8.36 4.95
CA ILE A 660 -20.72 7.82 5.75
C ILE A 660 -22.06 8.21 5.12
N TYR A 661 -22.19 9.47 4.70
CA TYR A 661 -23.38 9.98 4.03
C TYR A 661 -23.71 9.18 2.76
N ILE A 662 -22.76 8.98 1.86
CA ILE A 662 -22.98 8.22 0.61
C ILE A 662 -23.45 6.80 0.92
N ARG A 663 -22.76 6.11 1.83
CA ARG A 663 -23.05 4.72 2.16
C ARG A 663 -24.46 4.55 2.73
N SER A 664 -24.92 5.52 3.51
CA SER A 664 -26.28 5.53 4.05
C SER A 664 -27.30 5.88 2.96
N SER A 665 -27.08 6.99 2.24
CA SER A 665 -28.05 7.58 1.31
C SER A 665 -28.25 6.79 0.02
N LEU A 666 -27.24 6.05 -0.47
CA LEU A 666 -27.34 5.24 -1.69
C LEU A 666 -27.61 3.75 -1.43
N LYS A 667 -27.79 3.31 -0.18
CA LYS A 667 -28.03 1.89 0.15
C LYS A 667 -29.24 1.30 -0.59
N TRP A 668 -30.32 2.06 -0.72
CA TRP A 668 -31.56 1.65 -1.38
C TRP A 668 -31.38 1.34 -2.87
N ARG A 669 -30.34 1.88 -3.54
CA ARG A 669 -30.05 1.60 -4.95
C ARG A 669 -29.73 0.13 -5.21
N ARG A 670 -29.28 -0.60 -4.19
CA ARG A 670 -28.96 -2.03 -4.31
C ARG A 670 -30.20 -2.90 -4.51
N SER A 671 -31.35 -2.50 -3.97
CA SER A 671 -32.60 -3.27 -4.01
C SER A 671 -33.68 -2.62 -4.89
N SER A 672 -33.38 -1.50 -5.56
CA SER A 672 -34.40 -0.76 -6.32
C SER A 672 -34.96 -1.50 -7.53
N TYR A 673 -34.27 -2.54 -8.00
CA TYR A 673 -34.73 -3.37 -9.12
C TYR A 673 -35.66 -4.51 -8.66
N ASP A 674 -35.63 -4.88 -7.37
CA ASP A 674 -36.36 -6.03 -6.83
C ASP A 674 -37.87 -5.87 -7.00
N ASP A 675 -38.40 -4.65 -6.84
CA ASP A 675 -39.83 -4.38 -6.98
C ASP A 675 -40.32 -4.56 -8.43
N ILE A 676 -39.51 -4.13 -9.41
CA ILE A 676 -39.80 -4.34 -10.83
C ILE A 676 -39.72 -5.83 -11.16
N ALA A 677 -38.69 -6.53 -10.64
CA ALA A 677 -38.53 -7.97 -10.83
C ALA A 677 -39.71 -8.75 -10.26
N ASN A 678 -40.08 -8.50 -9.00
CA ASN A 678 -41.19 -9.18 -8.33
C ASN A 678 -42.53 -8.95 -9.06
N ALA A 679 -42.79 -7.72 -9.52
CA ALA A 679 -43.97 -7.42 -10.32
C ALA A 679 -43.97 -8.16 -11.67
N ALA A 680 -42.82 -8.20 -12.35
CA ALA A 680 -42.68 -8.86 -13.64
C ALA A 680 -42.82 -10.39 -13.54
N TYR A 681 -42.14 -11.02 -12.58
CA TYR A 681 -42.22 -12.46 -12.37
C TYR A 681 -43.61 -12.91 -11.90
N ALA A 682 -44.31 -12.12 -11.07
CA ALA A 682 -45.67 -12.43 -10.68
C ALA A 682 -46.61 -12.57 -11.89
N VAL A 683 -46.48 -11.67 -12.86
CA VAL A 683 -47.29 -11.65 -14.09
C VAL A 683 -46.82 -12.73 -15.08
N PHE A 684 -45.51 -12.86 -15.28
CA PHE A 684 -44.91 -13.88 -16.13
C PHE A 684 -45.41 -15.29 -15.77
N TYR A 685 -45.31 -15.67 -14.48
CA TYR A 685 -45.76 -16.98 -14.03
C TYR A 685 -47.29 -17.15 -14.12
N ALA A 686 -48.08 -16.10 -13.92
CA ALA A 686 -49.53 -16.17 -14.12
C ALA A 686 -49.91 -16.46 -15.58
N VAL A 687 -49.21 -15.83 -16.54
CA VAL A 687 -49.40 -16.09 -17.98
C VAL A 687 -48.94 -17.51 -18.34
N TYR A 688 -47.78 -17.93 -17.83
CA TYR A 688 -47.23 -19.27 -18.11
C TYR A 688 -48.09 -20.41 -17.54
N ALA A 689 -48.76 -20.18 -16.41
CA ALA A 689 -49.75 -21.12 -15.89
C ALA A 689 -50.90 -21.37 -16.88
N ASN A 690 -51.35 -20.34 -17.60
CA ASN A 690 -52.36 -20.50 -18.65
C ASN A 690 -51.84 -21.23 -19.89
N VAL A 691 -50.55 -21.03 -20.24
CA VAL A 691 -49.90 -21.81 -21.31
C VAL A 691 -49.96 -23.30 -20.99
N TYR A 692 -49.54 -23.72 -19.79
CA TYR A 692 -49.60 -25.14 -19.41
C TYR A 692 -51.03 -25.69 -19.29
N THR A 693 -51.97 -24.87 -18.79
CA THR A 693 -53.40 -25.24 -18.76
C THR A 693 -53.93 -25.48 -20.17
N SER A 694 -53.61 -24.60 -21.11
CA SER A 694 -53.99 -24.70 -22.52
C SER A 694 -53.35 -25.89 -23.22
N SER A 695 -52.06 -26.13 -22.96
CA SER A 695 -51.34 -27.30 -23.48
C SER A 695 -51.93 -28.61 -22.98
N LYS A 696 -52.32 -28.68 -21.69
CA LYS A 696 -52.96 -29.88 -21.13
C LYS A 696 -54.31 -30.16 -21.80
N PHE A 697 -55.13 -29.13 -22.01
CA PHE A 697 -56.37 -29.24 -22.78
C PHE A 697 -56.10 -29.75 -24.21
N ALA A 698 -55.12 -29.19 -24.90
CA ALA A 698 -54.77 -29.60 -26.26
C ALA A 698 -54.32 -31.07 -26.34
N VAL A 699 -53.55 -31.55 -25.36
CA VAL A 699 -53.14 -32.97 -25.26
C VAL A 699 -54.37 -33.86 -25.00
N SER A 700 -55.24 -33.49 -24.07
CA SER A 700 -56.42 -34.29 -23.70
C SER A 700 -57.44 -34.44 -24.82
N THR A 701 -57.50 -33.47 -25.76
CA THR A 701 -58.41 -33.46 -26.90
C THR A 701 -57.78 -33.99 -28.20
N GLY A 702 -56.54 -34.52 -28.15
CA GLY A 702 -55.81 -35.01 -29.32
C GLY A 702 -55.37 -33.91 -30.30
N ARG A 703 -55.43 -32.65 -29.88
CA ARG A 703 -55.01 -31.46 -30.64
C ARG A 703 -53.52 -31.18 -30.52
N ALA A 704 -52.84 -31.69 -29.50
CA ALA A 704 -51.39 -31.66 -29.36
C ALA A 704 -50.83 -33.08 -29.19
N SER A 705 -49.62 -33.33 -29.67
CA SER A 705 -48.90 -34.59 -29.44
C SER A 705 -48.08 -34.50 -28.15
N THR A 706 -47.98 -35.60 -27.40
CA THR A 706 -47.07 -35.73 -26.25
C THR A 706 -45.66 -36.17 -26.64
N SER A 707 -45.37 -36.29 -27.94
CA SER A 707 -44.09 -36.77 -28.44
C SER A 707 -43.10 -35.62 -28.59
N ASP A 708 -42.00 -35.66 -27.81
CA ASP A 708 -40.85 -34.75 -27.94
C ASP A 708 -40.07 -34.94 -29.27
N ALA A 709 -40.50 -35.87 -30.14
CA ALA A 709 -39.84 -36.18 -31.40
C ALA A 709 -39.64 -34.96 -32.33
N VAL A 710 -40.45 -33.91 -32.16
CA VAL A 710 -40.39 -32.68 -32.95
C VAL A 710 -39.31 -31.71 -32.45
N LEU A 711 -39.00 -31.75 -31.15
CA LEU A 711 -37.91 -30.96 -30.55
C LEU A 711 -36.55 -31.62 -30.80
N GLY A 712 -36.49 -32.95 -30.99
CA GLY A 712 -35.23 -33.63 -31.27
C GLY A 712 -34.38 -33.88 -30.02
N ASN A 713 -33.05 -33.78 -30.13
CA ASN A 713 -32.15 -34.11 -29.03
C ASN A 713 -31.91 -32.93 -28.07
N ILE A 714 -32.69 -32.86 -26.99
CA ILE A 714 -32.61 -31.81 -25.96
C ILE A 714 -31.51 -32.04 -24.90
N THR A 715 -30.64 -33.06 -25.05
CA THR A 715 -29.62 -33.36 -24.02
C THR A 715 -28.58 -32.25 -23.85
N ILE A 716 -28.40 -31.41 -24.87
CA ILE A 716 -27.44 -30.29 -24.85
C ILE A 716 -27.80 -29.24 -23.79
N ASP A 717 -29.08 -29.16 -23.39
CA ASP A 717 -29.54 -28.19 -22.39
C ASP A 717 -29.09 -28.55 -20.97
N LYS A 718 -28.86 -29.84 -20.67
CA LYS A 718 -28.51 -30.31 -19.30
C LYS A 718 -27.17 -29.75 -18.78
N GLY A 719 -26.29 -29.30 -19.66
CA GLY A 719 -25.00 -28.69 -19.30
C GLY A 719 -24.91 -27.18 -19.54
N ASN A 720 -25.82 -26.61 -20.35
CA ASN A 720 -25.67 -25.26 -20.89
C ASN A 720 -26.79 -24.29 -20.47
N VAL A 721 -27.96 -24.79 -20.09
CA VAL A 721 -29.14 -23.96 -19.79
C VAL A 721 -29.82 -24.40 -18.50
N ILE A 722 -30.19 -23.43 -17.65
CA ILE A 722 -31.03 -23.69 -16.48
C ILE A 722 -32.48 -23.75 -16.98
N THR A 723 -33.08 -24.95 -16.94
CA THR A 723 -34.48 -25.12 -17.31
C THR A 723 -35.39 -24.41 -16.30
N LEU A 724 -36.37 -23.64 -16.80
CA LEU A 724 -37.31 -22.90 -15.95
C LEU A 724 -38.11 -23.84 -15.04
N LEU A 725 -38.49 -25.01 -15.56
CA LEU A 725 -39.16 -26.09 -14.84
C LEU A 725 -38.61 -27.44 -15.33
N PRO A 726 -38.49 -28.45 -14.44
CA PRO A 726 -38.10 -29.80 -14.84
C PRO A 726 -39.04 -30.37 -15.90
N SER A 727 -38.48 -30.98 -16.96
CA SER A 727 -39.26 -31.58 -18.05
C SER A 727 -40.14 -32.74 -17.56
N GLU A 728 -39.67 -33.50 -16.57
CA GLU A 728 -40.32 -34.68 -15.97
C GLU A 728 -41.65 -34.38 -15.26
N TRP A 729 -41.91 -33.13 -14.90
CA TRP A 729 -43.13 -32.74 -14.20
C TRP A 729 -44.34 -32.77 -15.13
N THR A 730 -45.48 -33.24 -14.60
CA THR A 730 -46.77 -33.20 -15.32
C THR A 730 -47.20 -31.74 -15.57
N LEU A 731 -47.98 -31.51 -16.62
CA LEU A 731 -48.43 -30.16 -17.00
C LEU A 731 -49.25 -29.49 -15.89
N GLU A 732 -50.00 -30.27 -15.12
CA GLU A 732 -50.75 -29.81 -13.95
C GLU A 732 -49.79 -29.35 -12.85
N HIS A 733 -48.75 -30.14 -12.55
CA HIS A 733 -47.76 -29.78 -11.55
C HIS A 733 -46.97 -28.53 -11.94
N LYS A 734 -46.61 -28.39 -13.23
CA LYS A 734 -46.03 -27.16 -13.79
C LYS A 734 -46.96 -25.96 -13.61
N THR A 735 -48.27 -26.14 -13.84
CA THR A 735 -49.28 -25.10 -13.60
C THR A 735 -49.33 -24.69 -12.13
N TYR A 736 -49.42 -25.64 -11.19
CA TYR A 736 -49.42 -25.35 -9.75
C TYR A 736 -48.17 -24.60 -9.29
N TYR A 737 -47.01 -25.00 -9.79
CA TYR A 737 -45.76 -24.34 -9.47
C TYR A 737 -45.78 -22.88 -9.93
N CYS A 738 -46.15 -22.61 -11.19
CA CYS A 738 -46.24 -21.25 -11.71
C CYS A 738 -47.23 -20.39 -10.90
N LEU A 739 -48.37 -20.93 -10.51
CA LEU A 739 -49.36 -20.21 -9.69
C LEU A 739 -48.83 -19.89 -8.29
N THR A 740 -48.10 -20.83 -7.69
CA THR A 740 -47.46 -20.65 -6.37
C THR A 740 -46.38 -19.57 -6.45
N GLU A 741 -45.51 -19.64 -7.45
CA GLU A 741 -44.46 -18.63 -7.64
C GLU A 741 -45.03 -17.26 -7.96
N SER A 742 -46.06 -17.18 -8.81
CA SER A 742 -46.79 -15.93 -9.07
C SER A 742 -47.29 -15.29 -7.77
N GLY A 743 -47.89 -16.09 -6.88
CA GLY A 743 -48.32 -15.64 -5.55
C GLY A 743 -47.16 -15.24 -4.62
N ASN A 744 -46.05 -15.98 -4.64
CA ASN A 744 -44.87 -15.69 -3.83
C ASN A 744 -44.21 -14.36 -4.23
N TYR A 745 -44.03 -14.12 -5.53
CA TYR A 745 -43.49 -12.85 -6.04
C TYR A 745 -44.44 -11.68 -5.76
N LEU A 746 -45.75 -11.88 -5.90
CA LEU A 746 -46.73 -10.86 -5.51
C LEU A 746 -46.67 -10.56 -4.01
N ARG A 747 -46.52 -11.58 -3.15
CA ARG A 747 -46.35 -11.39 -1.70
C ARG A 747 -45.09 -10.58 -1.39
N LYS A 748 -43.94 -10.96 -1.93
CA LYS A 748 -42.67 -10.21 -1.77
C LYS A 748 -42.81 -8.75 -2.19
N LEU A 749 -43.48 -8.49 -3.31
CA LEU A 749 -43.75 -7.13 -3.76
C LEU A 749 -44.62 -6.35 -2.76
N LEU A 750 -45.70 -6.95 -2.26
CA LEU A 750 -46.59 -6.31 -1.29
C LEU A 750 -45.89 -6.05 0.04
N ASP A 751 -45.04 -6.97 0.49
CA ASP A 751 -44.21 -6.79 1.70
C ASP A 751 -43.22 -5.63 1.52
N ASN A 752 -42.55 -5.56 0.36
CA ASN A 752 -41.66 -4.44 0.02
C ASN A 752 -42.42 -3.10 -0.06
N ILE A 753 -43.61 -3.09 -0.67
CA ILE A 753 -44.46 -1.90 -0.74
C ILE A 753 -44.86 -1.46 0.68
N ALA A 754 -45.18 -2.41 1.58
CA ALA A 754 -45.51 -2.10 2.97
C ALA A 754 -44.34 -1.46 3.72
N VAL A 755 -43.11 -1.96 3.53
CA VAL A 755 -41.90 -1.36 4.12
C VAL A 755 -41.65 0.04 3.58
N ILE A 756 -41.78 0.26 2.26
CA ILE A 756 -41.58 1.58 1.66
C ILE A 756 -42.68 2.57 2.08
N ALA A 757 -43.87 2.06 2.40
CA ALA A 757 -45.01 2.85 2.86
C ALA A 757 -44.80 3.49 4.25
N GLU A 758 -43.78 3.07 5.02
CA GLU A 758 -43.41 3.71 6.28
C GLU A 758 -42.97 5.18 6.06
N ASP A 759 -42.23 5.43 4.98
CA ASP A 759 -41.63 6.74 4.69
C ASP A 759 -42.27 7.46 3.50
N ASN A 760 -43.06 6.77 2.66
CA ASN A 760 -43.57 7.30 1.40
C ASN A 760 -45.04 6.95 1.21
N ASN A 761 -45.77 7.77 0.43
CA ASN A 761 -47.13 7.43 0.06
C ASN A 761 -47.13 6.31 -1.00
N PRO A 762 -47.64 5.10 -0.69
CA PRO A 762 -47.61 3.97 -1.63
C PRO A 762 -48.51 4.19 -2.86
N TYR A 763 -49.46 5.13 -2.79
CA TYR A 763 -50.27 5.53 -3.94
C TYR A 763 -49.51 6.35 -4.98
N ASP A 764 -48.30 6.82 -4.70
CA ASP A 764 -47.52 7.59 -5.68
C ASP A 764 -46.81 6.69 -6.71
N TYR A 765 -46.53 5.43 -6.35
CA TYR A 765 -45.75 4.52 -7.21
C TYR A 765 -46.36 3.12 -7.38
N ALA A 766 -47.20 2.66 -6.44
CA ALA A 766 -47.88 1.36 -6.51
C ALA A 766 -49.40 1.49 -6.71
N PHE A 767 -49.89 2.63 -7.24
CA PHE A 767 -51.33 2.90 -7.36
C PHE A 767 -52.08 1.82 -8.15
N VAL A 768 -51.44 1.20 -9.14
CA VAL A 768 -52.03 0.14 -9.97
C VAL A 768 -52.38 -1.11 -9.15
N PHE A 769 -51.63 -1.39 -8.08
CA PHE A 769 -51.89 -2.51 -7.17
C PHE A 769 -52.92 -2.19 -6.09
N LEU A 770 -53.07 -0.92 -5.72
CA LEU A 770 -53.86 -0.47 -4.57
C LEU A 770 -55.22 0.11 -4.96
N ARG A 771 -55.29 0.91 -6.03
CA ARG A 771 -56.53 1.50 -6.54
C ARG A 771 -57.21 0.57 -7.52
N THR A 772 -58.53 0.69 -7.62
CA THR A 772 -59.33 -0.03 -8.61
C THR A 772 -59.26 0.64 -9.99
N THR A 773 -58.06 0.77 -10.55
CA THR A 773 -57.83 1.40 -11.86
C THR A 773 -58.05 0.47 -13.03
N SER A 774 -58.23 -0.83 -12.78
CA SER A 774 -58.44 -1.83 -13.80
C SER A 774 -59.85 -2.41 -13.77
N GLN A 775 -60.19 -3.21 -14.78
CA GLN A 775 -61.48 -3.87 -14.92
C GLN A 775 -61.28 -5.37 -15.08
N PHE A 776 -62.02 -6.16 -14.30
CA PHE A 776 -62.08 -7.61 -14.42
C PHE A 776 -63.35 -8.01 -15.15
N LYS A 777 -63.21 -8.64 -16.32
CA LYS A 777 -64.33 -9.16 -17.10
C LYS A 777 -64.86 -10.45 -16.48
N VAL A 778 -66.14 -10.47 -16.15
CA VAL A 778 -66.85 -11.66 -15.66
C VAL A 778 -67.62 -12.29 -16.81
N CYS A 779 -67.60 -13.62 -16.85
CA CYS A 779 -68.26 -14.37 -17.91
C CYS A 779 -69.51 -15.08 -17.41
N ASP A 780 -70.59 -14.98 -18.20
CA ASP A 780 -71.76 -15.85 -18.09
C ASP A 780 -71.96 -16.58 -19.42
N LYS A 781 -72.40 -17.84 -19.37
CA LYS A 781 -72.59 -18.73 -20.53
C LYS A 781 -71.42 -18.69 -21.53
N ALA A 782 -70.19 -18.68 -21.02
CA ALA A 782 -68.94 -18.60 -21.78
C ALA A 782 -68.82 -17.38 -22.70
N SER A 783 -69.38 -16.25 -22.30
CA SER A 783 -69.18 -14.96 -22.96
C SER A 783 -68.94 -13.86 -21.92
N PRO A 784 -68.05 -12.89 -22.17
CA PRO A 784 -67.85 -11.76 -21.26
C PRO A 784 -69.14 -10.91 -21.20
N ASP A 785 -69.81 -10.90 -20.05
CA ASP A 785 -71.14 -10.27 -19.88
C ASP A 785 -71.03 -8.89 -19.24
N TYR A 786 -70.25 -8.76 -18.16
CA TYR A 786 -70.03 -7.48 -17.47
C TYR A 786 -68.62 -7.36 -16.88
N ALA A 787 -68.22 -6.14 -16.50
CA ALA A 787 -66.89 -5.84 -15.96
C ALA A 787 -66.96 -5.22 -14.57
N ILE A 788 -66.10 -5.69 -13.66
CA ILE A 788 -66.01 -5.23 -12.26
C ILE A 788 -64.73 -4.40 -12.07
N PRO A 789 -64.79 -3.19 -11.48
CA PRO A 789 -63.58 -2.42 -11.16
C PRO A 789 -62.73 -3.16 -10.11
N CYS A 790 -61.44 -3.29 -10.37
CA CYS A 790 -60.50 -4.01 -9.51
C CYS A 790 -59.07 -3.47 -9.63
N SER A 791 -58.19 -3.86 -8.70
CA SER A 791 -56.76 -3.54 -8.77
C SER A 791 -55.97 -4.68 -9.40
N LEU A 792 -54.76 -4.42 -9.88
CA LEU A 792 -53.89 -5.46 -10.48
C LEU A 792 -53.61 -6.61 -9.50
N LYS A 793 -53.49 -6.31 -8.19
CA LYS A 793 -53.38 -7.32 -7.15
C LYS A 793 -54.55 -8.30 -7.19
N VAL A 794 -55.78 -7.78 -7.24
CA VAL A 794 -57.00 -8.60 -7.27
C VAL A 794 -57.07 -9.38 -8.58
N GLN A 795 -56.68 -8.78 -9.71
CA GLN A 795 -56.64 -9.49 -10.99
C GLN A 795 -55.70 -10.69 -10.98
N ILE A 796 -54.49 -10.53 -10.45
CA ILE A 796 -53.53 -11.65 -10.34
C ILE A 796 -54.10 -12.74 -9.41
N LEU A 797 -54.63 -12.36 -8.23
CA LEU A 797 -55.16 -13.34 -7.27
C LEU A 797 -56.35 -14.12 -7.83
N VAL A 798 -57.32 -13.44 -8.45
CA VAL A 798 -58.51 -14.08 -9.01
C VAL A 798 -58.13 -14.94 -10.22
N THR A 799 -57.27 -14.45 -11.11
CA THR A 799 -56.79 -15.24 -12.26
C THR A 799 -56.05 -16.49 -11.78
N ASN A 800 -55.17 -16.35 -10.79
CA ASN A 800 -54.44 -17.49 -10.23
C ASN A 800 -55.38 -18.49 -9.55
N PHE A 801 -56.41 -18.03 -8.83
CA PHE A 801 -57.41 -18.88 -8.20
C PHE A 801 -58.22 -19.68 -9.23
N MET A 802 -58.67 -19.03 -10.32
CA MET A 802 -59.40 -19.70 -11.39
C MET A 802 -58.53 -20.72 -12.12
N SER A 803 -57.29 -20.36 -12.46
CA SER A 803 -56.31 -21.28 -13.06
C SER A 803 -56.01 -22.47 -12.15
N ASN A 804 -55.93 -22.25 -10.84
CA ASN A 804 -55.72 -23.32 -9.85
C ASN A 804 -56.91 -24.29 -9.80
N THR A 805 -58.13 -23.76 -9.92
CA THR A 805 -59.36 -24.56 -9.92
C THR A 805 -59.42 -25.47 -11.16
N ILE A 806 -59.09 -24.96 -12.34
CA ILE A 806 -59.02 -25.75 -13.58
C ILE A 806 -57.91 -26.81 -13.48
N ALA A 807 -56.73 -26.46 -12.98
CA ALA A 807 -55.65 -27.42 -12.75
C ALA A 807 -56.06 -28.53 -11.75
N GLY A 808 -56.86 -28.19 -10.74
CA GLY A 808 -57.50 -29.11 -9.80
C GLY A 808 -58.39 -30.13 -10.48
N GLN A 809 -59.29 -29.66 -11.34
CA GLN A 809 -60.20 -30.51 -12.10
C GLN A 809 -59.43 -31.46 -13.03
N TYR A 810 -58.42 -30.96 -13.74
CA TYR A 810 -57.59 -31.79 -14.62
C TYR A 810 -56.80 -32.85 -13.85
N ASN A 811 -56.27 -32.53 -12.67
CA ASN A 811 -55.56 -33.50 -11.84
C ASN A 811 -56.49 -34.60 -11.27
N GLN A 812 -57.78 -34.30 -11.09
CA GLN A 812 -58.80 -35.29 -10.70
C GLN A 812 -59.35 -36.11 -11.89
N GLY A 813 -58.87 -35.86 -13.10
CA GLY A 813 -59.31 -36.54 -14.32
C GLY A 813 -60.63 -36.00 -14.89
N TRP A 814 -61.10 -34.83 -14.44
CA TRP A 814 -62.27 -34.16 -15.02
C TRP A 814 -61.83 -33.26 -16.17
N TYR A 815 -62.07 -33.71 -17.40
CA TYR A 815 -61.72 -32.99 -18.62
C TYR A 815 -62.96 -32.36 -19.25
N THR A 816 -62.82 -31.13 -19.73
CA THR A 816 -63.84 -30.44 -20.52
C THR A 816 -63.61 -30.70 -22.00
N ASP A 817 -64.61 -31.22 -22.73
CA ASP A 817 -64.52 -31.45 -24.19
C ASP A 817 -64.19 -30.17 -24.98
N ASN A 818 -64.67 -29.03 -24.49
CA ASN A 818 -64.34 -27.71 -25.02
C ASN A 818 -64.07 -26.72 -23.87
N ILE A 819 -62.81 -26.35 -23.65
CA ILE A 819 -62.45 -25.40 -22.59
C ILE A 819 -63.07 -24.01 -22.80
N TYR A 820 -63.42 -23.65 -24.05
CA TYR A 820 -64.03 -22.37 -24.40
C TYR A 820 -65.52 -22.27 -24.08
N THR A 821 -66.15 -23.31 -23.51
CA THR A 821 -67.51 -23.25 -22.95
C THR A 821 -67.52 -23.10 -21.43
N SER A 822 -66.34 -23.05 -20.78
CA SER A 822 -66.22 -22.85 -19.34
C SER A 822 -66.23 -21.36 -18.99
N ASN A 823 -67.04 -20.99 -17.98
CA ASN A 823 -67.04 -19.64 -17.41
C ASN A 823 -65.71 -19.31 -16.72
N ASP A 824 -65.08 -20.29 -16.07
CA ASP A 824 -63.81 -20.09 -15.35
C ASP A 824 -62.67 -19.80 -16.33
N TYR A 825 -62.61 -20.55 -17.43
CA TYR A 825 -61.61 -20.32 -18.48
C TYR A 825 -61.89 -19.03 -19.26
N CYS A 826 -63.16 -18.69 -19.50
CA CYS A 826 -63.54 -17.42 -20.12
C CYS A 826 -63.01 -16.23 -19.31
N GLN A 827 -63.10 -16.27 -17.99
CA GLN A 827 -62.56 -15.22 -17.12
C GLN A 827 -61.04 -15.13 -17.21
N ILE A 828 -60.32 -16.25 -17.25
CA ILE A 828 -58.86 -16.25 -17.40
C ILE A 828 -58.47 -15.64 -18.76
N LEU A 829 -59.04 -16.14 -19.86
CA LEU A 829 -58.69 -15.73 -21.21
C LEU A 829 -59.03 -14.26 -21.49
N ALA A 830 -60.17 -13.77 -20.98
CA ALA A 830 -60.61 -12.39 -21.17
C ALA A 830 -59.78 -11.37 -20.35
N ASN A 831 -59.18 -11.77 -19.24
CA ASN A 831 -58.47 -10.88 -18.32
C ASN A 831 -56.94 -10.91 -18.43
N LEU A 832 -56.32 -11.98 -18.93
CA LEU A 832 -54.86 -12.04 -19.09
C LEU A 832 -54.27 -10.88 -19.92
N PRO A 833 -54.85 -10.46 -21.06
CA PRO A 833 -54.34 -9.30 -21.80
C PRO A 833 -54.46 -7.98 -21.04
N ILE A 834 -55.52 -7.84 -20.22
CA ILE A 834 -55.76 -6.68 -19.37
C ILE A 834 -54.70 -6.65 -18.25
N LEU A 835 -54.45 -7.80 -17.63
CA LEU A 835 -53.43 -7.98 -16.59
C LEU A 835 -52.04 -7.61 -17.10
N ALA A 836 -51.63 -8.10 -18.28
CA ALA A 836 -50.33 -7.77 -18.89
C ALA A 836 -50.19 -6.27 -19.20
N THR A 837 -51.26 -5.62 -19.65
CA THR A 837 -51.25 -4.17 -19.94
C THR A 837 -51.10 -3.35 -18.67
N ASN A 838 -51.79 -3.71 -17.58
CA ASN A 838 -51.66 -3.02 -16.29
C ASN A 838 -50.31 -3.29 -15.61
N ALA A 839 -49.72 -4.46 -15.83
CA ALA A 839 -48.38 -4.77 -15.34
C ALA A 839 -47.33 -3.80 -15.92
N ASP A 840 -47.40 -3.51 -17.22
CA ASP A 840 -46.50 -2.56 -17.87
C ASP A 840 -46.65 -1.13 -17.31
N ILE A 841 -47.89 -0.70 -17.04
CA ILE A 841 -48.17 0.58 -16.35
C ILE A 841 -47.55 0.57 -14.94
N ALA A 842 -47.64 -0.55 -14.23
CA ALA A 842 -47.05 -0.70 -12.91
C ALA A 842 -45.50 -0.65 -12.95
N PHE A 843 -44.87 -1.31 -13.92
CA PHE A 843 -43.40 -1.26 -14.10
C PHE A 843 -42.92 0.17 -14.34
N ASN A 844 -43.60 0.89 -15.24
CA ASN A 844 -43.28 2.28 -15.53
C ASN A 844 -43.47 3.20 -14.30
N SER A 845 -44.55 2.98 -13.53
CA SER A 845 -44.79 3.72 -12.28
C SER A 845 -43.68 3.51 -11.24
N ILE A 846 -43.24 2.26 -11.03
CA ILE A 846 -42.16 1.91 -10.11
C ILE A 846 -40.81 2.49 -10.60
N LEU A 847 -40.53 2.40 -11.90
CA LEU A 847 -39.33 2.97 -12.51
C LEU A 847 -39.28 4.50 -12.29
N ASN A 848 -40.36 5.21 -12.61
CA ASN A 848 -40.43 6.66 -12.49
C ASN A 848 -40.26 7.13 -11.03
N PHE A 849 -40.81 6.40 -10.07
CA PHE A 849 -40.59 6.68 -8.65
C PHE A 849 -39.11 6.57 -8.28
N ASN A 850 -38.43 5.50 -8.70
CA ASN A 850 -37.01 5.30 -8.43
C ASN A 850 -36.14 6.36 -9.13
N ILE A 851 -36.48 6.76 -10.36
CA ILE A 851 -35.80 7.85 -11.09
C ILE A 851 -36.03 9.21 -10.40
N LYS A 852 -37.23 9.48 -9.90
CA LYS A 852 -37.53 10.71 -9.15
C LYS A 852 -36.77 10.75 -7.82
N LYS A 853 -36.71 9.62 -7.11
CA LYS A 853 -35.92 9.49 -5.87
C LYS A 853 -34.43 9.67 -6.15
N ALA A 854 -33.93 9.09 -7.24
CA ALA A 854 -32.56 9.25 -7.73
C ALA A 854 -32.17 10.70 -8.04
N SER A 855 -33.05 11.44 -8.73
CA SER A 855 -32.80 12.82 -9.11
C SER A 855 -32.85 13.77 -7.91
N ALA A 856 -33.63 13.45 -6.87
CA ALA A 856 -33.67 14.21 -5.62
C ALA A 856 -32.33 14.21 -4.84
N TYR A 857 -31.50 13.17 -4.99
CA TYR A 857 -30.17 13.11 -4.37
C TYR A 857 -29.10 13.90 -5.12
N LYS A 858 -29.27 14.15 -6.43
CA LYS A 858 -28.31 14.94 -7.22
C LYS A 858 -28.04 16.33 -6.63
N PRO A 859 -29.04 17.19 -6.32
CA PRO A 859 -28.78 18.50 -5.76
C PRO A 859 -28.12 18.41 -4.37
N GLN A 860 -28.40 17.36 -3.60
CA GLN A 860 -27.75 17.14 -2.31
C GLN A 860 -26.26 16.80 -2.47
N ILE A 861 -25.90 15.94 -3.43
CA ILE A 861 -24.50 15.62 -3.75
C ILE A 861 -23.79 16.87 -4.31
N TYR A 862 -24.46 17.66 -5.17
CA TYR A 862 -23.94 18.94 -5.63
C TYR A 862 -23.72 19.94 -4.48
N ALA A 863 -24.62 19.98 -3.50
CA ALA A 863 -24.45 20.80 -2.30
C ALA A 863 -23.23 20.34 -1.49
N TRP A 864 -23.04 19.04 -1.28
CA TRP A 864 -21.84 18.49 -0.64
C TRP A 864 -20.55 18.81 -1.40
N MET A 865 -20.60 18.81 -2.73
CA MET A 865 -19.47 19.14 -3.58
C MET A 865 -19.11 20.63 -3.50
N ILE A 866 -20.07 21.52 -3.68
CA ILE A 866 -19.84 22.98 -3.73
C ILE A 866 -19.63 23.52 -2.31
N VAL A 867 -20.60 23.32 -1.40
CA VAL A 867 -20.54 23.86 -0.04
C VAL A 867 -19.41 23.20 0.74
N GLY A 868 -19.23 21.88 0.62
CA GLY A 868 -18.13 21.17 1.28
C GLY A 868 -16.76 21.66 0.81
N ALA A 869 -16.57 21.84 -0.50
CA ALA A 869 -15.31 22.37 -1.03
C ALA A 869 -15.03 23.82 -0.57
N LEU A 870 -16.05 24.68 -0.59
CA LEU A 870 -15.92 26.07 -0.11
C LEU A 870 -15.60 26.10 1.39
N MET A 871 -16.27 25.28 2.20
CA MET A 871 -16.01 25.20 3.63
C MET A 871 -14.59 24.73 3.93
N ILE A 872 -14.11 23.68 3.27
CA ILE A 872 -12.72 23.21 3.42
C ILE A 872 -11.74 24.33 3.03
N PHE A 873 -11.97 24.98 1.87
CA PHE A 873 -11.09 26.01 1.37
C PHE A 873 -11.03 27.24 2.30
N PHE A 874 -12.18 27.80 2.69
CA PHE A 874 -12.21 29.01 3.52
C PHE A 874 -11.79 28.76 4.97
N THR A 875 -12.20 27.63 5.56
CA THR A 875 -11.83 27.31 6.95
C THR A 875 -10.32 27.15 7.10
N ILE A 876 -9.63 26.62 6.08
CA ILE A 876 -8.17 26.44 6.09
C ILE A 876 -7.44 27.70 5.61
N SER A 877 -7.91 28.36 4.55
CA SER A 877 -7.21 29.50 3.96
C SER A 877 -7.32 30.79 4.79
N THR A 878 -8.48 31.09 5.37
CA THR A 878 -8.70 32.37 6.07
C THR A 878 -7.79 32.53 7.30
N PRO A 879 -7.69 31.56 8.23
CA PRO A 879 -6.75 31.65 9.34
C PRO A 879 -5.30 31.75 8.87
N ALA A 880 -4.92 30.98 7.83
CA ALA A 880 -3.56 31.01 7.29
C ALA A 880 -3.18 32.40 6.74
N VAL A 881 -4.07 33.06 5.99
CA VAL A 881 -3.82 34.42 5.47
C VAL A 881 -3.70 35.45 6.61
N ILE A 882 -4.58 35.38 7.62
CA ILE A 882 -4.53 36.29 8.78
C ILE A 882 -3.20 36.13 9.53
N ILE A 883 -2.76 34.89 9.77
CA ILE A 883 -1.49 34.60 10.44
C ILE A 883 -0.33 35.20 9.64
N ILE A 884 -0.29 34.99 8.31
CA ILE A 884 0.78 35.50 7.45
C ILE A 884 0.81 37.04 7.46
N GLN A 885 -0.35 37.69 7.30
CA GLN A 885 -0.43 39.15 7.27
C GLN A 885 -0.05 39.79 8.62
N THR A 886 -0.56 39.25 9.73
CA THR A 886 -0.23 39.77 11.06
C THR A 886 1.25 39.57 11.42
N TYR A 887 1.86 38.47 10.98
CA TYR A 887 3.29 38.25 11.13
C TYR A 887 4.12 39.28 10.33
N ASN A 888 3.79 39.47 9.05
CA ASN A 888 4.48 40.45 8.20
C ASN A 888 4.36 41.87 8.75
N TYR A 889 3.17 42.27 9.22
CA TYR A 889 2.95 43.58 9.84
C TYR A 889 3.81 43.80 11.09
N MET A 890 3.90 42.79 11.96
CA MET A 890 4.74 42.86 13.16
C MET A 890 6.22 43.03 12.82
N VAL A 891 6.71 42.28 11.82
CA VAL A 891 8.11 42.36 11.36
C VAL A 891 8.40 43.73 10.74
N ASP A 892 7.53 44.23 9.87
CA ASP A 892 7.72 45.55 9.23
C ASP A 892 7.69 46.68 10.25
N LYS A 893 6.79 46.60 11.26
CA LYS A 893 6.75 47.57 12.36
C LYS A 893 8.06 47.56 13.16
N LEU A 894 8.62 46.39 13.43
CA LEU A 894 9.89 46.25 14.16
C LEU A 894 11.07 46.83 13.36
N ILE A 895 11.14 46.57 12.05
CA ILE A 895 12.17 47.16 11.17
C ILE A 895 12.08 48.69 11.18
N LYS A 896 10.87 49.25 11.05
CA LYS A 896 10.66 50.71 11.06
C LYS A 896 11.12 51.36 12.35
N VAL A 897 10.86 50.73 13.50
CA VAL A 897 11.31 51.22 14.81
C VAL A 897 12.84 51.18 14.92
N LEU A 898 13.50 50.12 14.44
CA LEU A 898 14.96 50.01 14.49
C LEU A 898 15.67 51.03 13.57
N LEU A 899 15.13 51.27 12.38
CA LEU A 899 15.70 52.26 11.44
C LEU A 899 15.47 53.71 11.88
N ALA A 900 14.46 53.97 12.72
CA ALA A 900 14.16 55.29 13.27
C ALA A 900 15.08 55.72 14.43
N LEU A 901 16.02 54.87 14.86
CA LEU A 901 16.96 55.20 15.95
C LEU A 901 17.93 56.35 15.57
N PRO A 902 18.41 57.16 16.54
CA PRO A 902 19.38 58.22 16.30
C PRO A 902 20.71 57.71 15.72
N GLN A 903 21.38 58.52 14.90
CA GLN A 903 22.64 58.13 14.24
C GLN A 903 23.75 57.76 15.24
N GLN A 904 23.86 58.47 16.37
CA GLN A 904 24.85 58.16 17.41
C GLN A 904 24.66 56.74 17.96
N THR A 905 23.40 56.33 18.19
CA THR A 905 23.07 54.98 18.66
C THR A 905 23.37 53.93 17.59
N LYS A 906 23.17 54.25 16.30
CA LYS A 906 23.52 53.37 15.17
C LYS A 906 25.03 53.14 15.07
N GLU A 907 25.85 54.20 15.23
CA GLU A 907 27.31 54.06 15.23
C GLU A 907 27.83 53.29 16.44
N GLU A 908 27.21 53.44 17.62
CA GLU A 908 27.52 52.62 18.78
C GLU A 908 27.12 51.14 18.60
N ALA A 909 26.02 50.87 17.90
CA ALA A 909 25.55 49.52 17.59
C ALA A 909 26.44 48.75 16.59
N LYS A 910 27.31 49.44 15.84
CA LYS A 910 28.29 48.82 14.92
C LYS A 910 29.56 48.34 15.60
N LYS A 911 29.84 48.75 16.85
CA LYS A 911 31.01 48.32 17.60
C LYS A 911 30.90 46.83 17.95
N PRO A 912 32.02 46.07 17.97
CA PRO A 912 31.99 44.67 18.35
C PRO A 912 31.51 44.48 19.79
N LEU A 913 30.86 43.35 20.03
CA LEU A 913 30.28 42.96 21.32
C LEU A 913 31.31 42.28 22.24
N MET A 914 32.29 41.59 21.65
CA MET A 914 33.39 40.93 22.34
C MET A 914 34.57 41.87 22.63
N ILE A 915 35.25 41.64 23.75
CA ILE A 915 36.40 42.46 24.19
C ILE A 915 37.65 42.17 23.34
N ASP A 916 37.86 40.91 22.94
CA ASP A 916 39.07 40.44 22.22
C ASP A 916 38.93 40.43 20.68
N SER A 917 37.91 41.08 20.11
CA SER A 917 37.72 41.07 18.65
C SER A 917 38.75 41.96 17.95
N GLU A 918 39.55 41.40 17.04
CA GLU A 918 40.42 42.20 16.17
C GLU A 918 39.56 43.16 15.31
N PRO A 919 39.97 44.42 15.12
CA PRO A 919 39.25 45.34 14.25
C PRO A 919 39.28 44.77 12.83
N ILE A 920 38.09 44.46 12.31
CA ILE A 920 37.91 43.97 10.93
C ILE A 920 38.44 45.07 10.02
N GLN A 921 39.48 44.77 9.24
CA GLN A 921 39.93 45.63 8.16
C GLN A 921 38.78 45.77 7.17
N ASP A 922 38.30 46.99 6.93
CA ASP A 922 37.13 47.29 6.09
C ASP A 922 37.27 46.64 4.71
N LEU A 923 36.77 45.41 4.57
CA LEU A 923 36.65 44.78 3.27
C LEU A 923 35.51 45.50 2.55
N SER A 924 35.87 46.54 1.81
CA SER A 924 35.02 47.29 0.89
C SER A 924 34.50 46.37 -0.22
N SER A 925 33.55 45.52 0.11
CA SER A 925 32.78 44.78 -0.88
C SER A 925 31.34 44.79 -0.42
N GLN A 926 30.53 45.57 -1.13
CA GLN A 926 29.08 45.47 -1.14
C GLN A 926 28.71 44.05 -1.52
N THR A 927 28.73 43.14 -0.55
CA THR A 927 28.30 41.76 -0.77
C THR A 927 26.79 41.84 -0.83
N LYS A 928 26.24 41.93 -2.05
CA LYS A 928 24.78 41.88 -2.29
C LYS A 928 24.26 40.62 -1.61
N VAL A 929 23.57 40.80 -0.49
CA VAL A 929 22.90 39.71 0.21
C VAL A 929 21.86 39.15 -0.75
N ALA A 930 22.00 37.88 -1.14
CA ALA A 930 21.01 37.21 -1.97
C ALA A 930 19.65 37.27 -1.25
N THR A 931 18.64 37.88 -1.89
CA THR A 931 17.29 37.96 -1.35
C THR A 931 16.63 36.59 -1.35
N SER A 932 16.18 36.13 -0.19
CA SER A 932 15.51 34.86 -0.04
C SER A 932 14.01 35.01 -0.25
N ASN A 933 13.48 34.31 -1.25
CA ASN A 933 12.05 34.25 -1.54
C ASN A 933 11.33 33.18 -0.70
N ILE A 934 11.97 32.61 0.34
CA ILE A 934 11.42 31.45 1.05
C ILE A 934 10.09 31.74 1.74
N MET A 935 9.92 32.97 2.24
CA MET A 935 8.68 33.44 2.87
C MET A 935 7.55 33.67 1.87
N ASP A 936 7.86 33.79 0.57
CA ASP A 936 6.87 33.86 -0.52
C ASP A 936 6.58 32.47 -1.12
N ILE A 937 7.57 31.58 -1.10
CA ILE A 937 7.47 30.23 -1.65
C ILE A 937 6.65 29.31 -0.72
N LEU A 938 6.83 29.42 0.59
CA LEU A 938 6.16 28.55 1.56
C LEU A 938 4.61 28.66 1.51
N PRO A 939 4.01 29.87 1.46
CA PRO A 939 2.57 30.00 1.27
C PRO A 939 2.09 29.42 -0.06
N ARG A 940 2.85 29.57 -1.16
CA ARG A 940 2.48 29.01 -2.47
C ARG A 940 2.40 27.48 -2.43
N PHE A 941 3.35 26.82 -1.77
CA PHE A 941 3.29 25.36 -1.59
C PHE A 941 2.10 24.93 -0.72
N PHE A 942 1.81 25.68 0.36
CA PHE A 942 0.64 25.42 1.19
C PHE A 942 -0.67 25.52 0.40
N PHE A 943 -0.85 26.60 -0.38
CA PHE A 943 -2.04 26.76 -1.22
C PHE A 943 -2.12 25.72 -2.34
N LEU A 944 -0.99 25.35 -2.95
CA LEU A 944 -0.95 24.26 -3.93
C LEU A 944 -1.45 22.95 -3.33
N PHE A 945 -0.99 22.60 -2.12
CA PHE A 945 -1.45 21.42 -1.41
C PHE A 945 -2.94 21.49 -1.07
N LEU A 946 -3.43 22.64 -0.60
CA LEU A 946 -4.86 22.88 -0.36
C LEU A 946 -5.71 22.67 -1.63
N PHE A 947 -5.26 23.18 -2.78
CA PHE A 947 -5.95 22.97 -4.05
C PHE A 947 -6.00 21.50 -4.45
N ILE A 948 -4.92 20.74 -4.23
CA ILE A 948 -4.90 19.29 -4.50
C ILE A 948 -5.90 18.57 -3.58
N CYS A 949 -5.92 18.89 -2.29
CA CYS A 949 -6.88 18.32 -1.35
C CYS A 949 -8.33 18.61 -1.79
N VAL A 950 -8.67 19.87 -2.04
CA VAL A 950 -10.02 20.26 -2.49
C VAL A 950 -10.36 19.59 -3.83
N GLY A 951 -9.43 19.54 -4.78
CA GLY A 951 -9.61 18.87 -6.07
C GLY A 951 -9.90 17.37 -5.92
N SER A 952 -9.21 16.69 -5.00
CA SER A 952 -9.47 15.27 -4.73
C SER A 952 -10.84 15.02 -4.06
N TYR A 953 -11.28 15.92 -3.17
CA TYR A 953 -12.62 15.86 -2.57
C TYR A 953 -13.72 16.07 -3.62
N ILE A 954 -13.54 17.04 -4.53
CA ILE A 954 -14.46 17.26 -5.67
C ILE A 954 -14.48 16.03 -6.57
N GLY A 955 -13.32 15.43 -6.86
CA GLY A 955 -13.22 14.20 -7.63
C GLY A 955 -14.04 13.06 -7.03
N LEU A 956 -13.96 12.86 -5.72
CA LEU A 956 -14.77 11.86 -5.00
C LEU A 956 -16.28 12.12 -5.14
N CYS A 957 -16.70 13.38 -5.00
CA CYS A 957 -18.11 13.77 -5.19
C CYS A 957 -18.58 13.52 -6.62
N TYR A 958 -17.75 13.85 -7.60
CA TYR A 958 -18.04 13.65 -9.02
C TYR A 958 -18.18 12.17 -9.39
N THR A 959 -17.30 11.30 -8.90
CA THR A 959 -17.43 9.84 -9.09
C THR A 959 -18.75 9.32 -8.50
N THR A 960 -19.24 9.90 -7.41
CA THR A 960 -20.55 9.53 -6.82
C THR A 960 -21.71 9.91 -7.73
N LEU A 961 -21.66 11.09 -8.37
CA LEU A 961 -22.65 11.50 -9.36
C LEU A 961 -22.68 10.54 -10.55
N GLN A 962 -21.50 10.18 -11.07
CA GLN A 962 -21.39 9.20 -12.15
C GLN A 962 -21.98 7.85 -11.76
N LEU A 963 -21.68 7.36 -10.55
CA LEU A 963 -22.24 6.12 -10.04
C LEU A 963 -23.78 6.16 -9.97
N ASN A 964 -24.34 7.28 -9.49
CA ASN A 964 -25.79 7.46 -9.39
C ASN A 964 -26.48 7.45 -10.77
N ASP A 965 -25.82 8.02 -11.78
CA ASP A 965 -26.30 8.03 -13.16
C ASP A 965 -26.20 6.64 -13.80
N THR A 966 -25.08 5.96 -13.64
CA THR A 966 -24.88 4.59 -14.12
C THR A 966 -25.93 3.64 -13.54
N MET A 967 -26.17 3.68 -12.23
CA MET A 967 -27.21 2.84 -11.59
C MET A 967 -28.61 3.13 -12.12
N THR A 968 -28.88 4.38 -12.53
CA THR A 968 -30.16 4.75 -13.14
C THR A 968 -30.30 4.17 -14.54
N LYS A 969 -29.22 4.15 -15.34
CA LYS A 969 -29.19 3.49 -16.66
C LYS A 969 -29.42 1.99 -16.52
N CYS A 970 -28.73 1.32 -15.60
CA CYS A 970 -28.91 -0.11 -15.33
C CYS A 970 -30.36 -0.44 -14.96
N LEU A 971 -31.01 0.39 -14.13
CA LEU A 971 -32.41 0.19 -13.76
C LEU A 971 -33.37 0.32 -14.97
N LYS A 972 -33.12 1.28 -15.88
CA LYS A 972 -33.90 1.41 -17.11
C LYS A 972 -33.70 0.21 -18.05
N TRP A 973 -32.47 -0.28 -18.23
CA TRP A 973 -32.23 -1.52 -19.00
C TRP A 973 -32.95 -2.71 -18.39
N PHE A 974 -32.95 -2.81 -17.05
CA PHE A 974 -33.66 -3.87 -16.35
C PHE A 974 -35.18 -3.79 -16.55
N TYR A 975 -35.76 -2.59 -16.55
CA TYR A 975 -37.16 -2.36 -16.91
C TYR A 975 -37.49 -2.91 -18.30
N TYR A 976 -36.71 -2.54 -19.32
CA TYR A 976 -36.94 -3.04 -20.69
C TYR A 976 -36.79 -4.57 -20.79
N SER A 977 -35.86 -5.16 -20.03
CA SER A 977 -35.72 -6.62 -19.93
C SER A 977 -36.96 -7.29 -19.32
N CYS A 978 -37.52 -6.73 -18.25
CA CYS A 978 -38.75 -7.23 -17.62
C CYS A 978 -39.97 -7.11 -18.54
N THR A 979 -40.10 -5.98 -19.24
CA THR A 979 -41.13 -5.78 -20.27
C THR A 979 -40.99 -6.78 -21.42
N ARG A 980 -39.76 -7.05 -21.87
CA ARG A 980 -39.46 -8.07 -22.90
C ARG A 980 -39.95 -9.46 -22.48
N ILE A 981 -39.63 -9.92 -21.27
CA ILE A 981 -40.01 -11.25 -20.76
C ILE A 981 -41.54 -11.40 -20.67
N THR A 982 -42.21 -10.41 -20.08
CA THR A 982 -43.67 -10.45 -19.90
C THR A 982 -44.42 -10.40 -21.24
N MET A 983 -43.98 -9.55 -22.17
CA MET A 983 -44.57 -9.49 -23.52
C MET A 983 -44.35 -10.77 -24.32
N SER A 984 -43.14 -11.33 -24.32
CA SER A 984 -42.87 -12.60 -25.01
C SER A 984 -43.78 -13.71 -24.49
N SER A 985 -43.97 -13.81 -23.17
CA SER A 985 -44.86 -14.82 -22.57
C SER A 985 -46.33 -14.62 -22.97
N GLN A 986 -46.82 -13.37 -23.02
CA GLN A 986 -48.19 -13.04 -23.41
C GLN A 986 -48.45 -13.28 -24.89
N ILE A 987 -47.48 -12.96 -25.76
CA ILE A 987 -47.56 -13.24 -27.20
C ILE A 987 -47.60 -14.76 -27.42
N GLY A 988 -46.72 -15.53 -26.78
CA GLY A 988 -46.73 -16.99 -26.86
C GLY A 988 -48.08 -17.58 -26.45
N ASN A 989 -48.63 -17.14 -25.31
CA ASN A 989 -49.97 -17.53 -24.88
C ASN A 989 -51.05 -17.18 -25.93
N THR A 990 -51.03 -15.97 -26.48
CA THR A 990 -52.03 -15.50 -27.47
C THR A 990 -51.94 -16.29 -28.79
N VAL A 991 -50.72 -16.58 -29.25
CA VAL A 991 -50.45 -17.38 -30.46
C VAL A 991 -51.01 -18.79 -30.33
N ILE A 992 -50.82 -19.44 -29.17
CA ILE A 992 -51.40 -20.77 -28.88
C ILE A 992 -52.93 -20.73 -29.00
N GLN A 993 -53.59 -19.68 -28.51
CA GLN A 993 -55.05 -19.51 -28.66
C GLN A 993 -55.48 -19.29 -30.12
N ILE A 994 -54.71 -18.52 -30.91
CA ILE A 994 -54.99 -18.28 -32.34
C ILE A 994 -54.93 -19.57 -33.16
N VAL A 995 -54.02 -20.48 -32.82
CA VAL A 995 -53.90 -21.79 -33.47
C VAL A 995 -55.06 -22.70 -33.06
N MET A 996 -55.40 -22.76 -31.76
CA MET A 996 -56.47 -23.64 -31.26
C MET A 996 -57.88 -23.23 -31.74
N LEU A 997 -58.13 -21.92 -31.88
CA LEU A 997 -59.40 -21.37 -32.37
C LEU A 997 -59.49 -21.50 -33.90
N ASN A 998 -59.74 -22.74 -34.34
CA ASN A 998 -60.27 -23.05 -35.67
C ASN A 998 -61.81 -23.13 -35.57
N GLU A 999 -62.53 -22.98 -36.69
CA GLU A 999 -64.00 -23.07 -36.77
C GLU A 999 -64.58 -24.41 -36.25
N SER A 1000 -63.71 -25.36 -35.88
CA SER A 1000 -64.04 -26.65 -35.26
C SER A 1000 -64.45 -26.60 -33.79
N LEU A 1001 -64.21 -25.50 -33.05
CA LEU A 1001 -64.68 -25.34 -31.67
C LEU A 1001 -65.69 -24.20 -31.57
N PRO A 1002 -66.93 -24.43 -31.07
CA PRO A 1002 -67.84 -23.33 -30.79
C PRO A 1002 -67.26 -22.47 -29.65
N ASN A 1003 -67.05 -21.18 -29.91
CA ASN A 1003 -66.48 -20.23 -28.96
C ASN A 1003 -67.29 -18.92 -28.96
N LYS A 1004 -67.61 -18.40 -27.78
CA LYS A 1004 -68.28 -17.09 -27.56
C LYS A 1004 -67.47 -16.13 -26.68
N ILE A 1005 -66.25 -16.53 -26.29
CA ILE A 1005 -65.34 -15.79 -25.41
C ILE A 1005 -64.60 -14.69 -26.17
N THR A 1006 -64.04 -15.04 -27.32
CA THR A 1006 -63.22 -14.15 -28.15
C THR A 1006 -63.19 -14.61 -29.60
N ASN A 1007 -62.84 -13.71 -30.52
CA ASN A 1007 -62.78 -13.99 -31.94
C ASN A 1007 -61.32 -13.98 -32.42
N ARG A 1008 -61.00 -14.84 -33.39
CA ARG A 1008 -59.64 -14.99 -33.94
C ARG A 1008 -59.06 -13.66 -34.45
N SER A 1009 -59.88 -12.82 -35.09
CA SER A 1009 -59.50 -11.48 -35.56
C SER A 1009 -59.04 -10.56 -34.41
N ALA A 1010 -59.73 -10.58 -33.27
CA ALA A 1010 -59.37 -9.74 -32.12
C ALA A 1010 -58.03 -10.19 -31.49
N LEU A 1011 -57.78 -11.50 -31.43
CA LEU A 1011 -56.50 -12.05 -30.97
C LEU A 1011 -55.36 -11.72 -31.94
N LEU A 1012 -55.59 -11.80 -33.25
CA LEU A 1012 -54.61 -11.41 -34.28
C LEU A 1012 -54.21 -9.94 -34.13
N THR A 1013 -55.19 -9.02 -34.04
CA THR A 1013 -54.90 -7.58 -33.85
C THR A 1013 -54.10 -7.32 -32.57
N LYS A 1014 -54.44 -8.00 -31.48
CA LYS A 1014 -53.72 -7.86 -30.21
C LYS A 1014 -52.30 -8.42 -30.28
N ALA A 1015 -52.12 -9.61 -30.84
CA ALA A 1015 -50.81 -10.24 -30.98
C ALA A 1015 -49.86 -9.44 -31.90
N THR A 1016 -50.38 -8.86 -32.99
CA THR A 1016 -49.60 -7.94 -33.84
C THR A 1016 -49.16 -6.70 -33.06
N SER A 1017 -50.07 -6.06 -32.32
CA SER A 1017 -49.73 -4.89 -31.51
C SER A 1017 -48.70 -5.20 -30.41
N ASP A 1018 -48.81 -6.37 -29.76
CA ASP A 1018 -47.88 -6.77 -28.71
C ASP A 1018 -46.51 -7.13 -29.30
N LEU A 1019 -46.46 -7.76 -30.48
CA LEU A 1019 -45.23 -8.06 -31.21
C LEU A 1019 -44.48 -6.79 -31.63
N ASP A 1020 -45.19 -5.78 -32.15
CA ASP A 1020 -44.57 -4.49 -32.53
C ASP A 1020 -43.97 -3.78 -31.31
N LYS A 1021 -44.66 -3.85 -30.16
CA LYS A 1021 -44.17 -3.29 -28.89
C LYS A 1021 -42.94 -4.04 -28.37
N LEU A 1022 -42.95 -5.37 -28.48
CA LEU A 1022 -41.82 -6.22 -28.11
C LEU A 1022 -40.57 -5.92 -28.98
N ILE A 1023 -40.74 -5.76 -30.29
CA ILE A 1023 -39.66 -5.39 -31.22
C ILE A 1023 -39.07 -4.01 -30.85
N THR A 1024 -39.94 -3.03 -30.61
CA THR A 1024 -39.52 -1.69 -30.19
C THR A 1024 -38.75 -1.74 -28.87
N THR A 1025 -39.28 -2.46 -27.88
CA THR A 1025 -38.64 -2.63 -26.56
C THR A 1025 -37.26 -3.32 -26.66
N ASN A 1026 -37.13 -4.35 -27.48
CA ASN A 1026 -35.85 -5.03 -27.70
C ASN A 1026 -34.84 -4.10 -28.39
N LYS A 1027 -35.28 -3.32 -29.38
CA LYS A 1027 -34.44 -2.33 -30.06
C LYS A 1027 -33.94 -1.25 -29.10
N GLU A 1028 -34.83 -0.71 -28.27
CA GLU A 1028 -34.49 0.31 -27.26
C GLU A 1028 -33.52 -0.23 -26.21
N LEU A 1029 -33.66 -1.49 -25.79
CA LEU A 1029 -32.72 -2.13 -24.86
C LEU A 1029 -31.33 -2.29 -25.50
N LEU A 1030 -31.26 -2.81 -26.73
CA LEU A 1030 -30.01 -3.16 -27.40
C LEU A 1030 -29.24 -1.93 -27.90
N TYR A 1031 -29.93 -1.04 -28.62
CA TYR A 1031 -29.33 0.08 -29.33
C TYR A 1031 -29.61 1.44 -28.68
N GLY A 1032 -30.56 1.51 -27.74
CA GLY A 1032 -30.93 2.75 -27.07
C GLY A 1032 -32.01 3.54 -27.82
N ASN A 1033 -32.34 4.69 -27.24
CA ASN A 1033 -33.18 5.74 -27.80
C ASN A 1033 -32.61 7.11 -27.39
N ASP A 1034 -33.36 8.21 -27.61
CA ASP A 1034 -32.92 9.56 -27.25
C ASP A 1034 -32.70 9.74 -25.72
N ASP A 1035 -33.32 8.90 -24.89
CA ASP A 1035 -33.31 8.97 -23.42
C ASP A 1035 -32.35 7.97 -22.74
N ILE A 1036 -31.87 6.95 -23.46
CA ILE A 1036 -30.97 5.93 -22.95
C ILE A 1036 -30.02 5.40 -24.02
N SER A 1037 -28.74 5.25 -23.64
CA SER A 1037 -27.78 4.51 -24.46
C SER A 1037 -28.11 3.01 -24.49
N GLY A 1038 -27.87 2.36 -25.61
CA GLY A 1038 -28.01 0.90 -25.73
C GLY A 1038 -27.12 0.13 -24.77
N ILE A 1039 -27.52 -1.12 -24.47
CA ILE A 1039 -26.74 -2.05 -23.66
C ILE A 1039 -25.52 -2.59 -24.42
N ILE A 1040 -25.59 -2.63 -25.76
CA ILE A 1040 -24.49 -3.15 -26.60
C ILE A 1040 -23.29 -2.22 -26.53
N GLY A 1041 -22.11 -2.79 -26.27
CA GLY A 1041 -20.85 -2.06 -26.14
C GLY A 1041 -20.64 -1.41 -24.77
N TYR A 1042 -21.53 -1.69 -23.81
CA TYR A 1042 -21.37 -1.23 -22.43
C TYR A 1042 -20.51 -2.18 -21.58
N ASP A 1043 -20.73 -3.49 -21.72
CA ASP A 1043 -20.06 -4.54 -20.94
C ASP A 1043 -19.91 -5.82 -21.77
N ASP A 1044 -18.71 -6.40 -21.80
CA ASP A 1044 -18.39 -7.57 -22.63
C ASP A 1044 -19.18 -8.83 -22.23
N THR A 1045 -19.56 -8.96 -20.95
CA THR A 1045 -20.37 -10.08 -20.47
C THR A 1045 -21.81 -9.96 -20.95
N LEU A 1046 -22.39 -8.75 -20.85
CA LEU A 1046 -23.72 -8.47 -21.37
C LEU A 1046 -23.78 -8.64 -22.89
N ASP A 1047 -22.77 -8.16 -23.61
CA ASP A 1047 -22.63 -8.35 -25.06
C ASP A 1047 -22.47 -9.83 -25.41
N GLY A 1048 -21.68 -10.57 -24.61
CA GLY A 1048 -21.53 -12.01 -24.72
C GLY A 1048 -22.88 -12.73 -24.63
N LEU A 1049 -23.71 -12.40 -23.65
CA LEU A 1049 -25.04 -13.00 -23.48
C LEU A 1049 -26.02 -12.65 -24.62
N GLN A 1050 -25.93 -11.44 -25.18
CA GLN A 1050 -26.84 -11.01 -26.24
C GLN A 1050 -26.44 -11.51 -27.62
N ILE A 1051 -25.14 -11.50 -27.94
CA ILE A 1051 -24.61 -11.67 -29.30
C ILE A 1051 -23.91 -13.01 -29.50
N ARG A 1052 -23.13 -13.49 -28.51
CA ARG A 1052 -22.34 -14.71 -28.68
C ARG A 1052 -23.21 -15.96 -28.47
N ASN A 1053 -22.87 -17.01 -29.21
CA ASN A 1053 -23.47 -18.31 -29.03
C ASN A 1053 -23.00 -18.92 -27.70
N VAL A 1054 -23.93 -19.53 -26.96
CA VAL A 1054 -23.70 -20.12 -25.63
C VAL A 1054 -22.87 -21.40 -25.72
N CYS A 1055 -23.03 -22.14 -26.82
CA CYS A 1055 -22.31 -23.39 -27.08
C CYS A 1055 -22.05 -23.58 -28.57
N ASP A 1056 -21.31 -24.63 -28.91
CA ASP A 1056 -21.22 -25.16 -30.27
C ASP A 1056 -22.02 -26.47 -30.34
N LEU A 1057 -22.91 -26.58 -31.33
CA LEU A 1057 -23.68 -27.79 -31.58
C LEU A 1057 -22.81 -28.94 -32.11
N GLY A 1058 -21.64 -28.65 -32.70
CA GLY A 1058 -20.76 -29.66 -33.28
C GLY A 1058 -21.35 -30.41 -34.49
N ARG A 1059 -22.53 -30.00 -34.95
CA ARG A 1059 -23.28 -30.54 -36.09
C ARG A 1059 -24.17 -29.46 -36.71
N SER A 1060 -24.54 -29.63 -37.97
CA SER A 1060 -25.54 -28.76 -38.60
C SER A 1060 -26.91 -28.93 -37.92
N PRO A 1061 -27.68 -27.84 -37.72
CA PRO A 1061 -28.99 -27.93 -37.08
C PRO A 1061 -29.97 -28.73 -37.95
N VAL A 1062 -30.57 -29.79 -37.39
CA VAL A 1062 -31.54 -30.66 -38.08
C VAL A 1062 -32.94 -30.47 -37.51
N THR A 1063 -33.03 -30.23 -36.20
CA THR A 1063 -34.29 -30.09 -35.45
C THR A 1063 -34.55 -28.63 -35.10
N LEU A 1064 -35.79 -28.29 -34.74
CA LEU A 1064 -36.14 -26.94 -34.33
C LEU A 1064 -35.35 -26.49 -33.09
N HIS A 1065 -35.12 -27.41 -32.13
CA HIS A 1065 -34.30 -27.14 -30.94
C HIS A 1065 -32.85 -26.85 -31.31
N ASP A 1066 -32.26 -27.61 -32.25
CA ASP A 1066 -30.88 -27.35 -32.70
C ASP A 1066 -30.70 -25.93 -33.27
N MET A 1067 -31.76 -25.30 -33.79
CA MET A 1067 -31.67 -23.95 -34.33
C MET A 1067 -31.44 -22.89 -33.23
N TYR A 1068 -31.97 -23.09 -32.02
CA TYR A 1068 -31.89 -22.09 -30.94
C TYR A 1068 -31.08 -22.52 -29.70
N ALA A 1069 -30.81 -23.81 -29.52
CA ALA A 1069 -30.21 -24.34 -28.28
C ALA A 1069 -28.88 -23.68 -27.89
N CYS A 1070 -28.06 -23.31 -28.88
CA CYS A 1070 -26.77 -22.66 -28.66
C CYS A 1070 -26.74 -21.18 -29.07
N SER A 1071 -27.84 -20.59 -29.53
CA SER A 1071 -27.84 -19.24 -30.08
C SER A 1071 -27.86 -18.17 -28.98
N GLY A 1072 -27.24 -17.02 -29.24
CA GLY A 1072 -27.30 -15.86 -28.33
C GLY A 1072 -28.72 -15.29 -28.22
N LEU A 1073 -28.99 -14.49 -27.18
CA LEU A 1073 -30.36 -14.01 -26.90
C LEU A 1073 -31.00 -13.23 -28.05
N ASP A 1074 -30.23 -12.43 -28.81
CA ASP A 1074 -30.78 -11.71 -29.97
C ASP A 1074 -31.19 -12.67 -31.09
N GLN A 1075 -30.41 -13.73 -31.33
CA GLN A 1075 -30.77 -14.75 -32.32
C GLN A 1075 -32.03 -15.52 -31.88
N GLN A 1076 -32.12 -15.91 -30.61
CA GLN A 1076 -33.34 -16.53 -30.04
C GLN A 1076 -34.55 -15.61 -30.20
N PHE A 1077 -34.37 -14.30 -29.97
CA PHE A 1077 -35.42 -13.30 -30.18
C PHE A 1077 -35.88 -13.22 -31.65
N GLN A 1078 -34.95 -13.19 -32.61
CA GLN A 1078 -35.30 -13.18 -34.03
C GLN A 1078 -36.05 -14.45 -34.45
N MET A 1079 -35.64 -15.61 -33.91
CA MET A 1079 -36.35 -16.88 -34.16
C MET A 1079 -37.77 -16.83 -33.61
N PHE A 1080 -37.95 -16.41 -32.35
CA PHE A 1080 -39.27 -16.22 -31.74
C PHE A 1080 -40.16 -15.28 -32.57
N LYS A 1081 -39.63 -14.13 -32.98
CA LYS A 1081 -40.34 -13.18 -33.85
C LYS A 1081 -40.79 -13.82 -35.17
N ASN A 1082 -39.92 -14.59 -35.82
CA ASN A 1082 -40.23 -15.24 -37.09
C ASN A 1082 -41.32 -16.30 -36.93
N MET A 1083 -41.25 -17.13 -35.88
CA MET A 1083 -42.27 -18.14 -35.57
C MET A 1083 -43.63 -17.50 -35.30
N VAL A 1084 -43.66 -16.46 -34.46
CA VAL A 1084 -44.90 -15.71 -34.18
C VAL A 1084 -45.45 -15.10 -35.47
N THR A 1085 -44.61 -14.46 -36.28
CA THR A 1085 -45.04 -13.82 -37.53
C THR A 1085 -45.63 -14.83 -38.53
N GLU A 1086 -45.06 -16.02 -38.61
CA GLU A 1086 -45.59 -17.10 -39.45
C GLU A 1086 -47.00 -17.52 -39.02
N VAL A 1087 -47.21 -17.73 -37.72
CA VAL A 1087 -48.54 -18.06 -37.18
C VAL A 1087 -49.54 -16.92 -37.43
N LEU A 1088 -49.13 -15.66 -37.27
CA LEU A 1088 -50.01 -14.51 -37.52
C LEU A 1088 -50.39 -14.35 -39.00
N ARG A 1089 -49.53 -14.77 -39.95
CA ARG A 1089 -49.79 -14.65 -41.40
C ARG A 1089 -50.57 -15.81 -41.99
N LYS A 1090 -50.34 -17.04 -41.51
CA LYS A 1090 -51.00 -18.25 -42.02
C LYS A 1090 -51.62 -19.06 -40.87
N PRO A 1091 -52.56 -18.50 -40.11
CA PRO A 1091 -53.09 -19.19 -38.94
C PRO A 1091 -53.92 -20.43 -39.34
N GLU A 1092 -54.45 -20.48 -40.57
CA GLU A 1092 -55.23 -21.61 -41.10
C GLU A 1092 -54.40 -22.86 -41.43
N SER A 1093 -53.10 -22.72 -41.72
CA SER A 1093 -52.26 -23.88 -42.11
C SER A 1093 -52.03 -24.88 -40.98
N PHE A 1094 -52.31 -24.50 -39.74
CA PHE A 1094 -52.14 -25.33 -38.54
C PHE A 1094 -53.36 -26.21 -38.23
N GLY A 1095 -54.47 -26.05 -38.95
CA GLY A 1095 -55.63 -26.95 -38.88
C GLY A 1095 -56.34 -27.05 -37.51
N GLY A 1096 -56.05 -26.16 -36.56
CA GLY A 1096 -56.60 -26.24 -35.19
C GLY A 1096 -55.84 -27.18 -34.25
N SER A 1097 -54.64 -27.62 -34.62
CA SER A 1097 -53.82 -28.56 -33.86
C SER A 1097 -52.38 -28.06 -33.69
N LEU A 1098 -51.81 -28.29 -32.51
CA LEU A 1098 -50.41 -28.01 -32.17
C LEU A 1098 -49.53 -29.24 -32.50
N LYS A 1099 -49.62 -29.75 -33.74
CA LYS A 1099 -48.92 -30.98 -34.17
C LYS A 1099 -47.63 -30.71 -34.95
N ASP A 1100 -47.49 -29.52 -35.52
CA ASP A 1100 -46.31 -29.10 -36.27
C ASP A 1100 -45.30 -28.40 -35.34
N GLY A 1101 -44.00 -28.61 -35.57
CA GLY A 1101 -42.94 -28.08 -34.70
C GLY A 1101 -42.96 -26.58 -34.46
N HIS A 1102 -43.52 -25.81 -35.41
CA HIS A 1102 -43.72 -24.37 -35.32
C HIS A 1102 -44.71 -23.93 -34.21
N SER A 1103 -45.47 -24.87 -33.62
CA SER A 1103 -46.54 -24.58 -32.66
C SER A 1103 -46.28 -25.05 -31.22
N LEU A 1104 -45.16 -25.77 -30.99
CA LEU A 1104 -44.81 -26.40 -29.70
C LEU A 1104 -43.52 -25.84 -29.06
N GLY A 1105 -42.77 -24.99 -29.76
CA GLY A 1105 -41.50 -24.40 -29.32
C GLY A 1105 -41.64 -23.16 -28.46
#